data_AF-A0A9E3XGB5-F1
#
_entry.id   AF-A0A9E3XGB5-F1
#
_cell.length_a   1.000
_cell.length_b   1.000
_cell.length_c   1.000
_cell.angle_alpha   90.00
_cell.angle_beta   90.00
_cell.angle_gamma   90.00
#
_symmetry.space_group_name_H-M   'P 1'
#
loop_
_entity.id
_entity.type
_entity.pdbx_description
1 polymer ?
#
loop_
_entity_poly.entity_id
_entity_poly.type
_entity_poly.pdbx_seq_one_letter_code
_entity_poly.pdbx_strand_id
1 'polypeptide(L)'
;MTKRFKFRAVFLAALAVSILLLATGGWADAGKSPIDPYLQSVLNSAQADDMIDTYLVLQDRLSYQDLRNQTPGMTRKERRKEVVRLLKDHAANTQQNVRAYLENAQQQGTVADIRIIWAINVIVFKARPGVITDLAQHYQEIESLHFDAKIPLEQLLDDNGITQQNMKNGLVNNPLDVPQPGLTLINAPQVWAEGDSGQGVIVANIDTGTDWTHPDLANNIWNNLGEDADGDGRTMEWNGSTWIFDPGDVNNVDDDGNGYVDDFIGWDMETNDNNPMDGQSHGTATSGIVAGDGTNGTETGVAPRAKVMILKNGGETQYWISQQYAIDNGADIVTSSLSYKWYFSPQPNYPMFRQMNDMELAAGILHTNSTSNDGNTTGIPFNISAPGNSPSAWIHPDQTLVGNFSSVIGSADVSASTGTVVSSSPWGPATWEDLQINHPSYPYPMPADYQDYPYETVPGSMGIIKPDVAAPGSGTTSTAPGGGYQSFGGTSGATPHLAGTAALMLGVNPNLEPEDVTRIMMTTATEKGDPGKDNRYGAGLVNAYAAYLQAKAELSDPGDPNPPTNADAYSDFNTPTAIDLTWDDPTTLFNGDPLSPSEFTIEIERDGANVASVSGGTGQYTDTGLNDGQLYNYVLFAKLIANDSTSLPVDASAYAGGSPVPAAPENLSGSATTTEAQLSWSDPATQSDGTPLDDLDHINIYRNGVVVASVAPGTETYTDTPPAGFTYDYAVTAVDNETPPNESAASNSIALFVGDTPNFLVWVGPDATAESAESGDSIFTSLVANGESVLLTNNLFEFGSDLSIYEGVFVVLGIFSNNHVIGSGDPEGPALDAYLAGGGNIYLEGGDCFNYDPEVGGYQIRP
;
A
#
# COMPACT_ATOMS: atom_id res chain seq x y z
N MET A 1 48.21 -4.30 37.64
CA MET A 1 49.14 -5.42 37.93
C MET A 1 48.35 -6.61 38.46
N THR A 2 48.44 -7.74 37.74
CA THR A 2 48.33 -9.16 38.19
C THR A 2 47.03 -9.66 38.86
N LYS A 3 46.23 -10.49 38.14
CA LYS A 3 46.17 -11.99 38.16
C LYS A 3 45.47 -12.54 39.43
N ARG A 4 44.48 -13.45 39.43
CA ARG A 4 44.25 -14.68 38.63
C ARG A 4 42.91 -15.36 39.04
N PHE A 5 42.33 -16.09 38.08
CA PHE A 5 41.30 -17.15 38.17
C PHE A 5 41.53 -18.25 39.24
N LYS A 6 40.46 -18.92 39.71
CA LYS A 6 40.17 -20.37 39.46
C LYS A 6 38.87 -20.92 40.10
N PHE A 7 38.15 -21.68 39.27
CA PHE A 7 37.01 -22.58 39.51
C PHE A 7 37.34 -23.85 40.32
N ARG A 8 36.30 -24.45 40.94
CA ARG A 8 35.91 -25.90 41.08
C ARG A 8 35.12 -26.09 42.39
N ALA A 9 34.12 -26.97 42.59
CA ALA A 9 33.25 -27.83 41.77
C ALA A 9 32.33 -28.61 42.76
N VAL A 10 31.22 -29.19 42.25
CA VAL A 10 30.46 -30.37 42.76
C VAL A 10 29.47 -30.18 43.93
N PHE A 11 28.17 -30.45 43.69
CA PHE A 11 27.44 -31.60 44.28
C PHE A 11 26.10 -31.91 43.58
N LEU A 12 25.87 -33.22 43.39
CA LEU A 12 24.74 -33.90 42.75
C LEU A 12 23.57 -34.16 43.75
N ALA A 13 22.35 -34.07 43.22
CA ALA A 13 21.19 -34.98 43.35
C ALA A 13 20.43 -35.23 44.69
N ALA A 14 19.11 -35.04 44.56
CA ALA A 14 17.95 -35.77 45.13
C ALA A 14 17.53 -35.57 46.61
N LEU A 15 16.32 -35.04 46.86
CA LEU A 15 15.07 -35.81 47.00
C LEU A 15 13.86 -34.89 47.29
N ALA A 16 12.69 -35.32 46.83
CA ALA A 16 11.38 -34.68 46.87
C ALA A 16 10.70 -34.59 48.26
N VAL A 17 9.54 -33.91 48.26
CA VAL A 17 8.35 -34.01 49.14
C VAL A 17 8.04 -32.78 50.03
N SER A 18 7.09 -31.99 49.51
CA SER A 18 5.93 -31.34 50.18
C SER A 18 6.08 -30.12 51.09
N ILE A 19 5.37 -29.04 50.71
CA ILE A 19 4.41 -28.15 51.42
C ILE A 19 4.05 -27.09 50.34
N LEU A 20 2.98 -27.13 49.56
CA LEU A 20 1.51 -27.11 49.78
C LEU A 20 0.99 -25.91 50.63
N LEU A 21 0.10 -25.14 50.00
CA LEU A 21 -0.72 -23.98 50.45
C LEU A 21 0.02 -22.62 50.51
N LEU A 22 -0.42 -21.57 49.81
CA LEU A 22 -1.79 -21.09 49.62
C LEU A 22 -2.05 -20.63 48.16
N ALA A 23 -2.74 -21.47 47.39
CA ALA A 23 -3.68 -20.98 46.39
C ALA A 23 -4.99 -20.73 47.13
N THR A 24 -5.35 -19.48 47.37
CA THR A 24 -6.76 -19.14 47.57
C THR A 24 -7.38 -19.14 46.18
N GLY A 25 -7.86 -20.32 45.78
CA GLY A 25 -8.75 -20.44 44.64
C GLY A 25 -9.90 -19.46 44.82
N GLY A 26 -10.05 -18.56 43.85
CA GLY A 26 -11.34 -17.94 43.59
C GLY A 26 -12.34 -19.07 43.41
N TRP A 27 -13.44 -18.96 44.14
CA TRP A 27 -14.49 -19.96 44.12
C TRP A 27 -15.07 -19.97 42.70
N ALA A 28 -14.80 -21.02 41.93
CA ALA A 28 -15.67 -21.38 40.83
C ALA A 28 -17.09 -21.48 41.41
N ASP A 29 -18.01 -20.68 40.91
CA ASP A 29 -19.41 -20.76 41.30
C ASP A 29 -19.92 -22.13 40.83
N ALA A 30 -19.90 -23.11 41.73
CA ALA A 30 -20.09 -24.54 41.46
C ALA A 30 -21.54 -24.92 41.04
N GLY A 31 -22.22 -24.04 40.31
CA GLY A 31 -23.59 -24.22 39.84
C GLY A 31 -23.95 -23.46 38.55
N LYS A 32 -23.07 -22.64 37.96
CA LYS A 32 -23.35 -21.98 36.67
C LYS A 32 -22.80 -22.85 35.53
N SER A 33 -23.68 -23.26 34.62
CA SER A 33 -23.28 -23.96 33.38
C SER A 33 -22.34 -23.06 32.56
N PRO A 34 -21.25 -23.58 31.97
CA PRO A 34 -20.40 -22.81 31.05
C PRO A 34 -21.09 -22.54 29.70
N ILE A 35 -22.24 -23.17 29.43
CA ILE A 35 -23.02 -22.94 28.21
C ILE A 35 -23.73 -21.59 28.29
N ASP A 36 -23.41 -20.70 27.36
CA ASP A 36 -24.05 -19.41 27.17
C ASP A 36 -25.59 -19.55 26.93
N PRO A 37 -26.42 -18.62 27.45
CA PRO A 37 -27.87 -18.67 27.24
C PRO A 37 -28.35 -18.75 25.78
N TYR A 38 -27.68 -18.09 24.83
CA TYR A 38 -28.03 -18.18 23.42
C TYR A 38 -27.70 -19.58 22.87
N LEU A 39 -26.51 -20.11 23.13
CA LEU A 39 -26.16 -21.48 22.76
C LEU A 39 -27.13 -22.49 23.39
N GLN A 40 -27.51 -22.29 24.66
CA GLN A 40 -28.50 -23.13 25.32
C GLN A 40 -29.86 -23.12 24.60
N SER A 41 -30.27 -21.97 24.05
CA SER A 41 -31.48 -21.87 23.25
C SER A 41 -31.39 -22.64 21.92
N VAL A 42 -30.23 -22.60 21.26
CA VAL A 42 -29.94 -23.38 20.05
C VAL A 42 -30.01 -24.87 20.37
N LEU A 43 -29.33 -25.32 21.42
CA LEU A 43 -29.34 -26.72 21.89
C LEU A 43 -30.75 -27.23 22.20
N ASN A 44 -31.60 -26.39 22.81
CA ASN A 44 -32.99 -26.77 23.13
C ASN A 44 -33.86 -26.98 21.87
N SER A 45 -33.47 -26.39 20.74
CA SER A 45 -34.18 -26.49 19.46
C SER A 45 -33.58 -27.52 18.50
N ALA A 46 -32.31 -27.89 18.71
CA ALA A 46 -31.56 -28.79 17.85
C ALA A 46 -31.99 -30.26 17.99
N GLN A 47 -31.84 -31.02 16.90
CA GLN A 47 -31.90 -32.48 16.91
C GLN A 47 -30.54 -33.06 17.34
N ALA A 48 -30.54 -34.32 17.81
CA ALA A 48 -29.35 -34.97 18.34
C ALA A 48 -28.19 -35.10 17.34
N ASP A 49 -28.49 -35.11 16.03
CA ASP A 49 -27.51 -35.26 14.95
C ASP A 49 -27.15 -33.92 14.28
N ASP A 50 -27.77 -32.80 14.69
CA ASP A 50 -27.46 -31.48 14.13
C ASP A 50 -26.02 -31.09 14.48
N MET A 51 -25.27 -30.57 13.50
CA MET A 51 -23.95 -30.01 13.72
C MET A 51 -24.09 -28.51 14.01
N ILE A 52 -23.71 -28.09 15.21
CA ILE A 52 -23.85 -26.72 15.70
C ILE A 52 -22.48 -26.05 15.69
N ASP A 53 -22.37 -24.91 15.00
CA ASP A 53 -21.20 -24.03 15.04
C ASP A 53 -21.01 -23.50 16.47
N THR A 54 -19.87 -23.84 17.07
CA THR A 54 -19.59 -23.60 18.49
C THR A 54 -18.16 -23.13 18.66
N TYR A 55 -17.93 -22.20 19.59
CA TYR A 55 -16.60 -21.94 20.11
C TYR A 55 -16.58 -22.06 21.63
N LEU A 56 -15.43 -22.44 22.16
CA LEU A 56 -15.18 -22.49 23.59
C LEU A 56 -14.00 -21.59 23.98
N VAL A 57 -14.10 -21.00 25.17
CA VAL A 57 -13.08 -20.15 25.77
C VAL A 57 -12.49 -20.87 26.97
N LEU A 58 -11.16 -21.00 27.04
CA LEU A 58 -10.45 -21.61 28.17
C LEU A 58 -10.14 -20.57 29.24
N GLN A 59 -10.22 -20.94 30.52
CA GLN A 59 -10.01 -20.01 31.65
C GLN A 59 -8.60 -19.42 31.72
N ASP A 60 -7.57 -20.23 31.46
CA ASP A 60 -6.18 -19.83 31.62
C ASP A 60 -5.67 -19.12 30.36
N ARG A 61 -5.49 -17.80 30.40
CA ARG A 61 -5.06 -16.98 29.26
C ARG A 61 -3.92 -16.07 29.66
N LEU A 62 -2.97 -15.88 28.75
CA LEU A 62 -1.90 -14.88 28.92
C LEU A 62 -2.46 -13.47 28.70
N SER A 63 -2.05 -12.54 29.55
CA SER A 63 -2.34 -11.11 29.39
C SER A 63 -1.27 -10.40 28.59
N TYR A 64 -1.58 -9.19 28.11
CA TYR A 64 -0.58 -8.28 27.53
C TYR A 64 0.64 -8.10 28.44
N GLN A 65 0.41 -7.96 29.76
CA GLN A 65 1.49 -7.75 30.71
C GLN A 65 2.38 -8.99 30.89
N ASP A 66 1.81 -10.20 30.86
CA ASP A 66 2.57 -11.45 30.92
C ASP A 66 3.53 -11.59 29.74
N LEU A 67 3.08 -11.16 28.56
CA LEU A 67 3.88 -11.17 27.34
C LEU A 67 4.97 -10.10 27.40
N ARG A 68 4.63 -8.84 27.69
CA ARG A 68 5.62 -7.75 27.75
C ARG A 68 6.69 -7.93 28.82
N ASN A 69 6.34 -8.57 29.94
CA ASN A 69 7.31 -8.92 30.98
C ASN A 69 8.38 -9.91 30.49
N GLN A 70 8.08 -10.73 29.48
CA GLN A 70 8.98 -11.72 28.91
C GLN A 70 9.76 -11.21 27.70
N THR A 71 9.37 -10.06 27.14
CA THR A 71 10.01 -9.47 25.95
C THR A 71 10.65 -8.09 26.17
N PRO A 72 11.33 -7.81 27.30
CA PRO A 72 11.93 -6.50 27.52
C PRO A 72 13.11 -6.25 26.57
N GLY A 73 13.15 -5.08 25.93
CA GLY A 73 14.27 -4.66 25.09
C GLY A 73 14.43 -5.41 23.78
N MET A 74 13.49 -6.28 23.41
CA MET A 74 13.44 -6.91 22.09
C MET A 74 12.95 -5.89 21.06
N THR A 75 13.52 -5.93 19.85
CA THR A 75 12.95 -5.19 18.71
C THR A 75 11.54 -5.67 18.41
N ARG A 76 10.76 -4.86 17.71
CA ARG A 76 9.38 -5.18 17.32
C ARG A 76 9.24 -6.56 16.65
N LYS A 77 10.10 -6.89 15.68
CA LYS A 77 10.07 -8.18 14.95
C LYS A 77 10.51 -9.36 15.82
N GLU A 78 11.53 -9.19 16.67
CA GLU A 78 11.95 -10.23 17.62
C GLU A 78 10.87 -10.51 18.67
N ARG A 79 10.28 -9.45 19.20
CA ARG A 79 9.18 -9.54 20.17
C ARG A 79 8.00 -10.30 19.59
N ARG A 80 7.60 -10.03 18.34
CA ARG A 80 6.51 -10.75 17.67
C ARG A 80 6.76 -12.26 17.67
N LYS A 81 7.95 -12.70 17.25
CA LYS A 81 8.32 -14.13 17.24
C LYS A 81 8.22 -14.76 18.62
N GLU A 82 8.69 -14.07 19.66
CA GLU A 82 8.63 -14.59 21.02
C GLU A 82 7.19 -14.62 21.58
N VAL A 83 6.38 -13.60 21.30
CA VAL A 83 4.96 -13.55 21.67
C VAL A 83 4.19 -14.70 21.03
N VAL A 84 4.37 -14.93 19.72
CA VAL A 84 3.77 -16.06 19.00
C VAL A 84 4.15 -17.39 19.65
N ARG A 85 5.44 -17.59 19.95
CA ARG A 85 5.92 -18.82 20.61
C ARG A 85 5.25 -19.02 21.97
N LEU A 86 5.23 -17.98 22.81
CA LEU A 86 4.64 -18.04 24.15
C LEU A 86 3.15 -18.39 24.09
N LEU A 87 2.39 -17.77 23.18
CA LEU A 87 0.96 -18.02 23.03
C LEU A 87 0.68 -19.42 22.47
N LYS A 88 1.41 -19.87 21.45
CA LYS A 88 1.31 -21.23 20.89
C LYS A 88 1.63 -22.29 21.95
N ASP A 89 2.72 -22.12 22.70
CA ASP A 89 3.09 -23.04 23.79
C ASP A 89 2.04 -23.06 24.90
N HIS A 90 1.53 -21.90 25.30
CA HIS A 90 0.47 -21.80 26.32
C HIS A 90 -0.81 -22.50 25.89
N ALA A 91 -1.29 -22.23 24.67
CA ALA A 91 -2.47 -22.88 24.10
C ALA A 91 -2.27 -24.39 23.97
N ALA A 92 -1.13 -24.86 23.44
CA ALA A 92 -0.85 -26.29 23.31
C ALA A 92 -0.90 -27.03 24.66
N ASN A 93 -0.39 -26.41 25.72
CA ASN A 93 -0.40 -26.99 27.06
C ASN A 93 -1.79 -26.96 27.71
N THR A 94 -2.48 -25.83 27.64
CA THR A 94 -3.76 -25.64 28.36
C THR A 94 -4.96 -26.26 27.62
N GLN A 95 -4.90 -26.40 26.30
CA GLN A 95 -5.96 -27.01 25.50
C GLN A 95 -5.85 -28.52 25.38
N GLN A 96 -4.75 -29.13 25.83
CA GLN A 96 -4.39 -30.52 25.50
C GLN A 96 -5.53 -31.52 25.71
N ASN A 97 -6.24 -31.47 26.84
CA ASN A 97 -7.31 -32.41 27.16
C ASN A 97 -8.55 -32.22 26.27
N VAL A 98 -9.00 -30.97 26.16
CA VAL A 98 -10.17 -30.60 25.35
C VAL A 98 -9.91 -30.91 23.88
N ARG A 99 -8.72 -30.57 23.38
CA ARG A 99 -8.29 -30.85 22.01
C ARG A 99 -8.26 -32.35 21.73
N ALA A 100 -7.65 -33.16 22.60
CA ALA A 100 -7.61 -34.61 22.43
C ALA A 100 -9.02 -35.23 22.37
N TYR A 101 -9.97 -34.70 23.17
CA TYR A 101 -11.36 -35.12 23.12
C TYR A 101 -12.05 -34.74 21.82
N LEU A 102 -11.93 -33.49 21.39
CA LEU A 102 -12.51 -33.01 20.12
C LEU A 102 -11.96 -33.77 18.92
N GLU A 103 -10.64 -34.00 18.87
CA GLU A 103 -10.00 -34.78 17.81
C GLU A 103 -10.51 -36.24 17.77
N ASN A 104 -10.72 -36.86 18.93
CA ASN A 104 -11.31 -38.20 19.00
C ASN A 104 -12.78 -38.20 18.55
N ALA A 105 -13.56 -37.19 18.95
CA ALA A 105 -14.95 -37.02 18.52
C ALA A 105 -15.06 -36.72 17.02
N GLN A 106 -14.07 -36.05 16.43
CA GLN A 106 -13.99 -35.81 15.00
C GLN A 106 -13.79 -37.12 14.22
N GLN A 107 -12.94 -38.03 14.71
CA GLN A 107 -12.79 -39.38 14.14
C GLN A 107 -14.10 -40.20 14.20
N GLN A 108 -15.01 -39.86 15.11
CA GLN A 108 -16.32 -40.48 15.25
C GLN A 108 -17.42 -39.79 14.42
N GLY A 109 -17.10 -38.68 13.74
CA GLY A 109 -18.05 -37.90 12.94
C GLY A 109 -19.08 -37.11 13.76
N THR A 110 -18.80 -36.86 15.05
CA THR A 110 -19.65 -36.05 15.93
C THR A 110 -19.12 -34.63 16.14
N VAL A 111 -17.91 -34.37 15.66
CA VAL A 111 -17.24 -33.06 15.59
C VAL A 111 -16.68 -32.87 14.18
N ALA A 112 -16.63 -31.63 13.71
CA ALA A 112 -15.96 -31.23 12.48
C ALA A 112 -15.34 -29.84 12.64
N ASP A 113 -14.51 -29.44 11.67
CA ASP A 113 -14.00 -28.07 11.51
C ASP A 113 -13.30 -27.50 12.76
N ILE A 114 -12.48 -28.31 13.43
CA ILE A 114 -11.72 -27.86 14.60
C ILE A 114 -10.66 -26.84 14.16
N ARG A 115 -10.73 -25.63 14.71
CA ARG A 115 -9.77 -24.53 14.52
C ARG A 115 -9.28 -24.01 15.87
N ILE A 116 -7.97 -23.80 15.96
CA ILE A 116 -7.31 -23.33 17.19
C ILE A 116 -7.01 -21.84 17.07
N ILE A 117 -7.54 -21.06 18.01
CA ILE A 117 -7.15 -19.67 18.22
C ILE A 117 -6.22 -19.63 19.43
N TRP A 118 -4.93 -19.88 19.20
CA TRP A 118 -3.90 -19.89 20.22
C TRP A 118 -3.72 -18.52 20.87
N ALA A 119 -3.99 -17.42 20.14
CA ALA A 119 -3.77 -16.07 20.64
C ALA A 119 -4.62 -15.73 21.87
N ILE A 120 -5.88 -16.20 21.92
CA ILE A 120 -6.81 -15.94 23.04
C ILE A 120 -7.29 -17.23 23.72
N ASN A 121 -6.61 -18.35 23.46
CA ASN A 121 -6.93 -19.66 24.01
C ASN A 121 -8.39 -20.10 23.76
N VAL A 122 -8.83 -19.99 22.51
CA VAL A 122 -10.16 -20.38 22.03
C VAL A 122 -10.05 -21.57 21.07
N ILE A 123 -11.06 -22.44 21.09
CA ILE A 123 -11.21 -23.51 20.09
C ILE A 123 -12.58 -23.36 19.42
N VAL A 124 -12.58 -23.29 18.09
CA VAL A 124 -13.78 -23.22 17.25
C VAL A 124 -14.01 -24.60 16.62
N PHE A 125 -15.25 -25.06 16.55
CA PHE A 125 -15.60 -26.38 16.02
C PHE A 125 -17.10 -26.47 15.73
N LYS A 126 -17.49 -27.40 14.86
CA LYS A 126 -18.88 -27.86 14.74
C LYS A 126 -19.07 -29.12 15.56
N ALA A 127 -20.15 -29.20 16.33
CA ALA A 127 -20.40 -30.38 17.17
C ALA A 127 -21.88 -30.73 17.30
N ARG A 128 -22.15 -32.01 17.54
CA ARG A 128 -23.48 -32.46 17.98
C ARG A 128 -23.81 -31.99 19.40
N PRO A 129 -25.10 -31.80 19.75
CA PRO A 129 -25.51 -31.35 21.08
C PRO A 129 -24.92 -32.15 22.25
N GLY A 130 -24.77 -33.48 22.08
CA GLY A 130 -24.19 -34.35 23.10
C GLY A 130 -22.74 -33.99 23.42
N VAL A 131 -21.93 -33.70 22.40
CA VAL A 131 -20.51 -33.32 22.57
C VAL A 131 -20.40 -32.00 23.33
N ILE A 132 -21.22 -31.01 22.98
CA ILE A 132 -21.24 -29.69 23.64
C ILE A 132 -21.62 -29.83 25.12
N THR A 133 -22.62 -30.67 25.40
CA THR A 133 -23.08 -30.95 26.77
C THR A 133 -22.01 -31.70 27.58
N ASP A 134 -21.32 -32.67 26.97
CA ASP A 134 -20.24 -33.42 27.61
C ASP A 134 -19.03 -32.53 27.92
N LEU A 135 -18.67 -31.63 27.00
CA LEU A 135 -17.63 -30.62 27.21
C LEU A 135 -17.95 -29.77 28.45
N ALA A 136 -19.16 -29.22 28.50
CA ALA A 136 -19.63 -28.37 29.59
C ALA A 136 -19.64 -29.09 30.97
N GLN A 137 -19.85 -30.41 30.99
CA GLN A 137 -19.95 -31.18 32.23
C GLN A 137 -18.61 -31.70 32.73
N HIS A 138 -17.68 -32.02 31.82
CA HIS A 138 -16.51 -32.83 32.16
C HIS A 138 -15.17 -32.08 32.11
N TYR A 139 -15.10 -30.90 31.49
CA TYR A 139 -13.86 -30.14 31.33
C TYR A 139 -13.98 -28.80 32.08
N GLN A 140 -13.38 -28.77 33.28
CA GLN A 140 -13.46 -27.61 34.18
C GLN A 140 -12.53 -26.47 33.75
N GLU A 141 -11.60 -26.74 32.83
CA GLU A 141 -10.75 -25.74 32.18
C GLU A 141 -11.50 -24.83 31.21
N ILE A 142 -12.70 -25.22 30.76
CA ILE A 142 -13.57 -24.40 29.91
C ILE A 142 -14.22 -23.31 30.78
N GLU A 143 -14.04 -22.06 30.39
CA GLU A 143 -14.73 -20.92 30.98
C GLU A 143 -16.16 -20.82 30.45
N SER A 144 -16.31 -20.91 29.13
CA SER A 144 -17.60 -20.76 28.47
C SER A 144 -17.65 -21.42 27.09
N LEU A 145 -18.87 -21.80 26.68
CA LEU A 145 -19.22 -22.36 25.38
C LEU A 145 -20.29 -21.47 24.75
N HIS A 146 -20.09 -21.10 23.50
CA HIS A 146 -20.90 -20.13 22.77
C HIS A 146 -21.29 -20.63 21.39
N PHE A 147 -22.41 -20.12 20.89
CA PHE A 147 -22.82 -20.36 19.52
C PHE A 147 -22.05 -19.42 18.60
N ASP A 148 -21.37 -19.98 17.60
CA ASP A 148 -20.64 -19.20 16.60
C ASP A 148 -21.60 -18.79 15.48
N ALA A 149 -22.29 -17.67 15.67
CA ALA A 149 -23.29 -17.22 14.72
C ALA A 149 -22.65 -16.64 13.46
N LYS A 150 -23.11 -17.11 12.30
CA LYS A 150 -22.80 -16.45 11.03
C LYS A 150 -23.59 -15.15 10.92
N ILE A 151 -22.87 -14.04 10.97
CA ILE A 151 -23.42 -12.71 10.67
C ILE A 151 -23.18 -12.46 9.18
N PRO A 152 -24.22 -12.14 8.40
CA PRO A 152 -24.04 -11.81 6.99
C PRO A 152 -23.07 -10.65 6.83
N LEU A 153 -22.07 -10.83 5.97
CA LEU A 153 -20.95 -9.92 5.84
C LEU A 153 -21.41 -8.49 5.53
N GLU A 154 -22.48 -8.33 4.74
CA GLU A 154 -23.10 -7.05 4.41
C GLU A 154 -23.64 -6.26 5.61
N GLN A 155 -23.84 -6.90 6.77
CA GLN A 155 -24.22 -6.22 8.03
C GLN A 155 -22.99 -5.73 8.80
N LEU A 156 -21.84 -6.37 8.58
CA LEU A 156 -20.57 -6.03 9.21
C LEU A 156 -19.93 -4.81 8.54
N LEU A 157 -20.09 -4.67 7.22
CA LEU A 157 -19.49 -3.60 6.44
C LEU A 157 -19.96 -2.23 6.93
N ASP A 158 -19.00 -1.33 7.14
CA ASP A 158 -19.28 0.06 7.47
C ASP A 158 -19.11 0.91 6.22
N ASP A 159 -19.81 0.55 5.16
CA ASP A 159 -19.99 1.37 3.97
C ASP A 159 -21.34 2.07 4.05
N ASN A 160 -21.49 3.28 3.50
CA ASN A 160 -22.74 4.04 3.59
C ASN A 160 -23.86 3.47 2.68
N GLY A 161 -23.95 2.14 2.54
CA GLY A 161 -24.82 1.42 1.60
C GLY A 161 -24.33 1.42 0.16
N ILE A 162 -23.11 1.92 -0.08
CA ILE A 162 -22.58 2.19 -1.42
C ILE A 162 -22.18 0.91 -2.14
N THR A 163 -21.70 -0.10 -1.42
CA THR A 163 -21.27 -1.39 -2.00
C THR A 163 -22.44 -2.10 -2.67
N GLN A 164 -23.60 -2.17 -2.00
CA GLN A 164 -24.82 -2.74 -2.59
C GLN A 164 -25.32 -1.94 -3.81
N GLN A 165 -25.05 -0.63 -3.84
CA GLN A 165 -25.40 0.23 -4.96
C GLN A 165 -24.45 0.03 -6.14
N ASN A 166 -23.15 -0.11 -5.90
CA ASN A 166 -22.14 -0.36 -6.92
C ASN A 166 -22.35 -1.71 -7.61
N MET A 167 -22.61 -2.77 -6.82
CA MET A 167 -22.96 -4.09 -7.37
C MET A 167 -24.22 -4.06 -8.25
N LYS A 168 -25.14 -3.11 -8.05
CA LYS A 168 -26.36 -2.95 -8.85
C LYS A 168 -26.16 -2.06 -10.08
N ASN A 169 -25.34 -1.03 -9.98
CA ASN A 169 -25.21 0.02 -10.98
C ASN A 169 -24.10 -0.24 -12.01
N GLY A 170 -23.22 -1.22 -11.76
CA GLY A 170 -22.05 -1.47 -12.59
C GLY A 170 -20.89 -0.55 -12.22
N LEU A 171 -19.68 -1.00 -12.57
CA LEU A 171 -18.41 -0.35 -12.21
C LEU A 171 -18.17 0.90 -13.06
N VAL A 172 -17.44 1.87 -12.51
CA VAL A 172 -16.95 3.02 -13.25
C VAL A 172 -15.65 2.58 -13.94
N ASN A 173 -15.71 2.42 -15.27
CA ASN A 173 -14.62 1.84 -16.06
C ASN A 173 -13.60 2.86 -16.60
N ASN A 174 -13.64 4.12 -16.14
CA ASN A 174 -12.75 5.15 -16.67
C ASN A 174 -11.75 5.59 -15.61
N PRO A 175 -10.44 5.45 -15.88
CA PRO A 175 -9.41 6.03 -15.04
C PRO A 175 -9.59 7.55 -14.91
N LEU A 176 -9.36 8.06 -13.71
CA LEU A 176 -9.27 9.47 -13.42
C LEU A 176 -7.80 9.87 -13.40
N ASP A 177 -7.40 10.79 -14.28
CA ASP A 177 -6.02 11.30 -14.39
C ASP A 177 -5.67 12.30 -13.28
N VAL A 178 -5.94 11.93 -12.03
CA VAL A 178 -5.63 12.68 -10.80
C VAL A 178 -5.53 11.72 -9.60
N PRO A 179 -4.67 12.01 -8.61
CA PRO A 179 -4.80 11.42 -7.29
C PRO A 179 -6.19 11.66 -6.70
N GLN A 180 -6.73 10.66 -6.02
CA GLN A 180 -8.04 10.79 -5.40
C GLN A 180 -8.10 11.96 -4.40
N PRO A 181 -9.20 12.72 -4.32
CA PRO A 181 -9.29 13.89 -3.43
C PRO A 181 -8.98 13.60 -1.97
N GLY A 182 -9.28 12.39 -1.49
CA GLY A 182 -8.93 11.93 -0.14
C GLY A 182 -7.42 11.93 0.10
N LEU A 183 -6.63 11.50 -0.88
CA LEU A 183 -5.16 11.45 -0.82
C LEU A 183 -4.59 12.86 -0.71
N THR A 184 -5.08 13.78 -1.55
CA THR A 184 -4.68 15.19 -1.50
C THR A 184 -5.09 15.85 -0.18
N LEU A 185 -6.29 15.56 0.33
CA LEU A 185 -6.80 16.14 1.58
C LEU A 185 -5.92 15.79 2.79
N ILE A 186 -5.32 14.60 2.81
CA ILE A 186 -4.43 14.15 3.90
C ILE A 186 -2.95 14.38 3.60
N ASN A 187 -2.62 15.07 2.50
CA ASN A 187 -1.25 15.34 2.07
C ASN A 187 -0.40 14.09 1.72
N ALA A 188 -1.02 12.98 1.31
CA ALA A 188 -0.27 11.77 0.93
C ALA A 188 0.69 11.98 -0.26
N PRO A 189 0.34 12.73 -1.34
CA PRO A 189 1.25 12.96 -2.46
C PRO A 189 2.57 13.66 -2.10
N GLN A 190 2.60 14.43 -1.00
CA GLN A 190 3.84 15.06 -0.54
C GLN A 190 4.83 14.04 0.04
N VAL A 191 4.35 12.90 0.55
CA VAL A 191 5.22 11.81 1.00
C VAL A 191 5.86 11.12 -0.19
N TRP A 192 5.10 10.88 -1.26
CA TRP A 192 5.65 10.28 -2.49
C TRP A 192 6.67 11.18 -3.17
N ALA A 193 6.45 12.51 -3.11
CA ALA A 193 7.43 13.49 -3.58
C ALA A 193 8.76 13.46 -2.78
N GLU A 194 8.77 12.92 -1.56
CA GLU A 194 9.98 12.65 -0.77
C GLU A 194 10.65 11.31 -1.14
N GLY A 195 10.07 10.55 -2.08
CA GLY A 195 10.58 9.25 -2.52
C GLY A 195 10.06 8.04 -1.74
N ASP A 196 9.17 8.23 -0.76
CA ASP A 196 8.59 7.15 0.04
C ASP A 196 7.12 6.88 -0.32
N SER A 197 6.75 5.61 -0.43
CA SER A 197 5.38 5.15 -0.72
C SER A 197 5.00 3.91 0.09
N GLY A 198 5.65 3.67 1.22
CA GLY A 198 5.33 2.58 2.15
C GLY A 198 5.98 1.25 1.79
N GLN A 199 7.06 1.27 1.01
CA GLN A 199 7.81 0.07 0.65
C GLN A 199 8.27 -0.74 1.87
N GLY A 200 8.17 -2.07 1.80
CA GLY A 200 8.63 -2.98 2.86
C GLY A 200 7.66 -3.16 4.04
N VAL A 201 6.49 -2.52 4.01
CA VAL A 201 5.45 -2.66 5.04
C VAL A 201 4.37 -3.62 4.58
N ILE A 202 3.96 -4.54 5.46
CA ILE A 202 2.86 -5.49 5.21
C ILE A 202 1.60 -5.03 5.96
N VAL A 203 0.51 -4.82 5.21
CA VAL A 203 -0.82 -4.46 5.73
C VAL A 203 -1.77 -5.64 5.51
N ALA A 204 -2.20 -6.28 6.59
CA ALA A 204 -3.23 -7.31 6.56
C ALA A 204 -4.62 -6.66 6.50
N ASN A 205 -5.34 -6.90 5.40
CA ASN A 205 -6.69 -6.39 5.19
C ASN A 205 -7.72 -7.48 5.53
N ILE A 206 -8.39 -7.32 6.67
CA ILE A 206 -9.48 -8.21 7.10
C ILE A 206 -10.80 -7.65 6.55
N ASP A 207 -11.29 -8.25 5.46
CA ASP A 207 -12.42 -7.73 4.71
C ASP A 207 -13.14 -8.84 3.92
N THR A 208 -13.85 -8.52 2.85
CA THR A 208 -14.61 -9.42 1.98
C THR A 208 -13.76 -10.20 0.97
N GLY A 209 -12.44 -10.10 1.08
CA GLY A 209 -11.46 -10.55 0.08
C GLY A 209 -10.95 -9.38 -0.76
N THR A 210 -10.07 -9.67 -1.72
CA THR A 210 -9.54 -8.66 -2.65
C THR A 210 -9.50 -9.26 -4.05
N ASP A 211 -9.89 -8.49 -5.06
CA ASP A 211 -9.50 -8.79 -6.45
C ASP A 211 -8.00 -8.55 -6.60
N TRP A 212 -7.24 -9.57 -6.23
CA TRP A 212 -5.78 -9.58 -6.26
C TRP A 212 -5.21 -9.59 -7.69
N THR A 213 -6.07 -9.77 -8.70
CA THR A 213 -5.70 -9.68 -10.11
C THR A 213 -5.87 -8.27 -10.69
N HIS A 214 -6.45 -7.34 -9.92
CA HIS A 214 -6.64 -5.96 -10.33
C HIS A 214 -5.29 -5.31 -10.69
N PRO A 215 -5.14 -4.64 -11.85
CA PRO A 215 -3.83 -4.13 -12.28
C PRO A 215 -3.19 -3.16 -11.28
N ASP A 216 -3.97 -2.29 -10.62
CA ASP A 216 -3.44 -1.38 -9.56
C ASP A 216 -3.04 -2.06 -8.24
N LEU A 217 -3.39 -3.33 -8.06
CA LEU A 217 -3.17 -4.05 -6.80
C LEU A 217 -2.19 -5.21 -6.95
N ALA A 218 -2.16 -5.87 -8.11
CA ALA A 218 -1.42 -7.11 -8.30
C ALA A 218 0.06 -6.98 -7.93
N ASN A 219 0.70 -5.86 -8.28
CA ASN A 219 2.10 -5.59 -7.90
C ASN A 219 2.31 -5.46 -6.38
N ASN A 220 1.26 -5.14 -5.64
CA ASN A 220 1.26 -4.84 -4.22
C ASN A 220 0.60 -5.92 -3.37
N ILE A 221 0.24 -7.06 -3.93
CA ILE A 221 -0.21 -8.18 -3.11
C ILE A 221 0.98 -8.81 -2.39
N TRP A 222 0.81 -9.11 -1.10
CA TRP A 222 1.80 -9.83 -0.31
C TRP A 222 1.92 -11.27 -0.82
N ASN A 223 3.15 -11.75 -0.94
CA ASN A 223 3.45 -13.13 -1.33
C ASN A 223 3.95 -13.87 -0.08
N ASN A 224 3.30 -14.98 0.30
CA ASN A 224 3.81 -15.88 1.31
C ASN A 224 4.96 -16.71 0.74
N LEU A 225 6.18 -16.19 0.79
CA LEU A 225 7.37 -16.92 0.30
C LEU A 225 7.70 -18.18 1.12
N GLY A 226 6.96 -18.46 2.20
CA GLY A 226 6.99 -19.78 2.85
C GLY A 226 6.41 -20.89 1.97
N GLU A 227 5.52 -20.53 1.05
CA GLU A 227 4.83 -21.42 0.09
C GLU A 227 5.42 -21.36 -1.33
N ASP A 228 6.55 -20.65 -1.52
CA ASP A 228 7.32 -20.62 -2.77
C ASP A 228 8.10 -21.94 -2.90
N ALA A 229 7.47 -22.93 -3.52
CA ALA A 229 7.95 -24.31 -3.56
C ALA A 229 9.05 -24.52 -4.60
N ASP A 230 9.09 -23.70 -5.66
CA ASP A 230 10.12 -23.79 -6.70
C ASP A 230 11.31 -22.82 -6.51
N GLY A 231 11.15 -21.84 -5.61
CA GLY A 231 12.19 -20.93 -5.12
C GLY A 231 12.47 -19.76 -6.06
N ASP A 232 11.51 -19.36 -6.89
CA ASP A 232 11.68 -18.27 -7.86
C ASP A 232 11.42 -16.86 -7.28
N GLY A 233 10.97 -16.78 -6.02
CA GLY A 233 10.84 -15.55 -5.24
C GLY A 233 9.47 -14.88 -5.31
N ARG A 234 8.43 -15.58 -5.78
CA ARG A 234 7.05 -15.10 -5.90
C ARG A 234 6.09 -16.29 -5.78
N THR A 235 4.82 -16.02 -5.50
CA THR A 235 3.74 -17.02 -5.43
C THR A 235 2.60 -16.73 -6.40
N MET A 236 2.77 -15.68 -7.21
CA MET A 236 1.88 -15.29 -8.29
C MET A 236 2.65 -14.85 -9.52
N GLU A 237 2.11 -15.14 -10.71
CA GLU A 237 2.72 -14.74 -11.97
C GLU A 237 1.71 -14.34 -13.04
N TRP A 238 2.19 -13.55 -14.00
CA TRP A 238 1.41 -13.15 -15.17
C TRP A 238 1.52 -14.22 -16.28
N ASN A 239 0.40 -14.83 -16.65
CA ASN A 239 0.39 -15.89 -17.68
C ASN A 239 0.27 -15.37 -19.13
N GLY A 240 0.37 -14.05 -19.34
CA GLY A 240 0.14 -13.41 -20.62
C GLY A 240 -1.27 -12.81 -20.78
N SER A 241 -2.19 -13.04 -19.83
CA SER A 241 -3.56 -12.49 -19.89
C SER A 241 -4.16 -12.12 -18.54
N THR A 242 -3.81 -12.82 -17.46
CA THR A 242 -4.25 -12.51 -16.10
C THR A 242 -3.19 -12.97 -15.10
N TRP A 243 -3.25 -12.41 -13.90
CA TRP A 243 -2.49 -12.91 -12.77
C TRP A 243 -3.07 -14.24 -12.30
N ILE A 244 -2.19 -15.20 -12.06
CA ILE A 244 -2.53 -16.52 -11.53
C ILE A 244 -1.61 -16.84 -10.35
N PHE A 245 -2.01 -17.79 -9.51
CA PHE A 245 -1.05 -18.45 -8.62
C PHE A 245 0.00 -19.17 -9.44
N ASP A 246 1.24 -19.13 -8.97
CA ASP A 246 2.35 -19.75 -9.68
C ASP A 246 2.12 -21.27 -9.78
N PRO A 247 2.00 -21.83 -10.99
CA PRO A 247 1.82 -23.27 -11.16
C PRO A 247 2.99 -24.12 -10.60
N GLY A 248 4.17 -23.52 -10.41
CA GLY A 248 5.34 -24.12 -9.75
C GLY A 248 5.13 -24.39 -8.26
N ASP A 249 4.29 -23.57 -7.62
CA ASP A 249 4.06 -23.59 -6.17
C ASP A 249 2.85 -24.43 -5.75
N VAL A 250 1.87 -24.60 -6.64
CA VAL A 250 0.64 -25.35 -6.32
C VAL A 250 0.92 -26.84 -6.15
N ASN A 251 1.14 -27.26 -4.90
CA ASN A 251 1.48 -28.63 -4.55
C ASN A 251 0.52 -29.26 -3.51
N ASN A 252 -0.41 -28.48 -2.96
CA ASN A 252 -1.41 -28.89 -1.98
C ASN A 252 -0.77 -29.37 -0.66
N VAL A 253 0.33 -28.72 -0.27
CA VAL A 253 1.08 -28.89 0.97
C VAL A 253 1.07 -27.55 1.72
N ASP A 254 1.22 -27.61 3.04
CA ASP A 254 1.48 -26.46 3.89
C ASP A 254 3.00 -26.48 4.11
N ASP A 255 3.73 -25.76 3.24
CA ASP A 255 5.19 -25.83 3.14
C ASP A 255 5.88 -25.09 4.29
N ASP A 256 5.26 -24.01 4.78
CA ASP A 256 5.76 -23.24 5.92
C ASP A 256 5.31 -23.82 7.29
N GLY A 257 4.33 -24.72 7.29
CA GLY A 257 3.82 -25.40 8.48
C GLY A 257 2.93 -24.53 9.38
N ASN A 258 2.35 -23.46 8.83
CA ASN A 258 1.50 -22.51 9.56
C ASN A 258 0.06 -23.02 9.76
N GLY A 259 -0.31 -24.13 9.13
CA GLY A 259 -1.62 -24.78 9.20
C GLY A 259 -2.56 -24.43 8.05
N TYR A 260 -2.09 -23.72 7.03
CA TYR A 260 -2.84 -23.25 5.87
C TYR A 260 -2.16 -23.74 4.60
N VAL A 261 -2.84 -24.61 3.85
CA VAL A 261 -2.27 -25.25 2.65
C VAL A 261 -2.28 -24.25 1.48
N ASP A 262 -1.13 -24.04 0.84
CA ASP A 262 -0.97 -23.21 -0.35
C ASP A 262 -1.47 -21.76 -0.13
N ASP A 263 -1.24 -21.14 1.04
CA ASP A 263 -1.74 -19.81 1.40
C ASP A 263 -0.93 -18.65 0.80
N PHE A 264 -0.80 -18.66 -0.52
CA PHE A 264 0.11 -17.83 -1.31
C PHE A 264 0.04 -16.32 -1.07
N ILE A 265 -1.14 -15.78 -0.76
CA ILE A 265 -1.40 -14.32 -0.70
C ILE A 265 -2.21 -13.90 0.54
N GLY A 266 -2.45 -14.84 1.44
CA GLY A 266 -3.46 -14.76 2.49
C GLY A 266 -4.46 -15.90 2.41
N TRP A 267 -5.63 -15.73 3.01
CA TRP A 267 -6.55 -16.84 3.25
C TRP A 267 -8.02 -16.46 3.21
N ASP A 268 -8.86 -17.36 2.70
CA ASP A 268 -10.32 -17.28 2.82
C ASP A 268 -10.78 -17.99 4.10
N MET A 269 -11.07 -17.21 5.15
CA MET A 269 -11.57 -17.76 6.41
C MET A 269 -13.04 -18.18 6.33
N GLU A 270 -13.80 -17.70 5.34
CA GLU A 270 -15.21 -18.03 5.14
C GLU A 270 -15.38 -19.47 4.64
N THR A 271 -14.65 -19.83 3.59
CA THR A 271 -14.68 -21.17 2.97
C THR A 271 -13.55 -22.07 3.44
N ASN A 272 -12.56 -21.51 4.13
CA ASN A 272 -11.36 -22.19 4.61
C ASN A 272 -10.51 -22.77 3.47
N ASP A 273 -10.12 -21.91 2.53
CA ASP A 273 -9.24 -22.24 1.41
C ASP A 273 -8.29 -21.08 1.06
N ASN A 274 -7.41 -21.31 0.09
CA ASN A 274 -6.39 -20.37 -0.35
C ASN A 274 -6.88 -19.33 -1.36
N ASN A 275 -8.20 -19.16 -1.54
CA ASN A 275 -8.74 -18.24 -2.53
C ASN A 275 -9.49 -17.06 -1.90
N PRO A 276 -8.78 -16.02 -1.42
CA PRO A 276 -9.40 -14.85 -0.82
C PRO A 276 -9.93 -13.84 -1.86
N MET A 277 -10.40 -14.31 -3.03
CA MET A 277 -10.98 -13.48 -4.07
C MET A 277 -12.26 -12.78 -3.58
N ASP A 278 -12.36 -11.49 -3.91
CA ASP A 278 -13.48 -10.65 -3.51
C ASP A 278 -14.76 -10.94 -4.31
N GLY A 279 -15.82 -11.30 -3.61
CA GLY A 279 -17.17 -11.47 -4.19
C GLY A 279 -18.11 -10.28 -3.99
N GLN A 280 -17.70 -9.25 -3.25
CA GLN A 280 -18.54 -8.14 -2.77
C GLN A 280 -17.98 -6.74 -3.01
N SER A 281 -16.81 -6.59 -3.64
CA SER A 281 -16.14 -5.32 -3.99
C SER A 281 -15.61 -4.45 -2.85
N HIS A 282 -16.06 -4.66 -1.61
CA HIS A 282 -15.69 -3.83 -0.48
C HIS A 282 -14.21 -3.97 -0.12
N GLY A 283 -13.69 -5.20 -0.08
CA GLY A 283 -12.32 -5.46 0.33
C GLY A 283 -11.31 -5.12 -0.76
N THR A 284 -11.71 -5.22 -2.03
CA THR A 284 -10.97 -4.64 -3.15
C THR A 284 -10.82 -3.13 -2.98
N ALA A 285 -11.91 -2.42 -2.68
CA ALA A 285 -11.87 -0.98 -2.48
C ALA A 285 -11.02 -0.56 -1.27
N THR A 286 -11.07 -1.30 -0.17
CA THR A 286 -10.24 -0.99 1.02
C THR A 286 -8.77 -1.24 0.71
N SER A 287 -8.43 -2.32 0.03
CA SER A 287 -7.07 -2.59 -0.47
C SER A 287 -6.57 -1.51 -1.41
N GLY A 288 -7.43 -1.03 -2.32
CA GLY A 288 -7.12 0.07 -3.25
C GLY A 288 -6.78 1.38 -2.56
N ILE A 289 -7.46 1.70 -1.44
CA ILE A 289 -7.14 2.91 -0.65
C ILE A 289 -5.82 2.75 0.11
N VAL A 290 -5.47 1.53 0.53
CA VAL A 290 -4.17 1.29 1.15
C VAL A 290 -3.05 1.42 0.12
N ALA A 291 -3.12 0.66 -0.98
CA ALA A 291 -1.97 0.39 -1.84
C ALA A 291 -2.27 0.30 -3.35
N GLY A 292 -3.36 0.89 -3.84
CA GLY A 292 -3.59 0.98 -5.29
C GLY A 292 -2.56 1.91 -5.95
N ASP A 293 -1.72 1.38 -6.84
CA ASP A 293 -0.53 2.06 -7.39
C ASP A 293 -0.76 2.89 -8.66
N GLY A 294 -2.01 2.98 -9.11
CA GLY A 294 -2.37 3.74 -10.30
C GLY A 294 -1.86 3.18 -11.63
N THR A 295 -1.36 1.95 -11.69
CA THR A 295 -0.90 1.29 -12.93
C THR A 295 -1.94 1.35 -14.07
N ASN A 296 -3.22 1.28 -13.74
CA ASN A 296 -4.36 1.35 -14.65
C ASN A 296 -4.94 2.78 -14.77
N GLY A 297 -4.24 3.78 -14.26
CA GLY A 297 -4.47 5.20 -14.52
C GLY A 297 -5.19 5.98 -13.41
N THR A 298 -5.45 5.44 -12.23
CA THR A 298 -5.96 6.21 -11.08
C THR A 298 -5.22 5.88 -9.80
N GLU A 299 -4.53 6.88 -9.25
CA GLU A 299 -3.85 6.74 -7.96
C GLU A 299 -4.88 6.74 -6.81
N THR A 300 -5.13 5.58 -6.22
CA THR A 300 -6.07 5.39 -5.10
C THR A 300 -5.39 5.13 -3.76
N GLY A 301 -4.17 4.61 -3.77
CA GLY A 301 -3.43 4.19 -2.58
C GLY A 301 -2.81 5.34 -1.81
N VAL A 302 -2.88 5.32 -0.48
CA VAL A 302 -2.09 6.21 0.37
C VAL A 302 -0.62 5.77 0.38
N ALA A 303 -0.37 4.46 0.41
CA ALA A 303 0.95 3.83 0.41
C ALA A 303 1.09 2.87 -0.79
N PRO A 304 1.29 3.39 -2.02
CA PRO A 304 1.23 2.62 -3.27
C PRO A 304 2.38 1.63 -3.48
N ARG A 305 3.27 1.43 -2.48
CA ARG A 305 4.29 0.36 -2.49
C ARG A 305 4.25 -0.53 -1.24
N ALA A 306 3.25 -0.36 -0.38
CA ALA A 306 2.98 -1.31 0.71
C ALA A 306 2.44 -2.63 0.16
N LYS A 307 2.63 -3.73 0.90
CA LYS A 307 2.12 -5.05 0.53
C LYS A 307 0.81 -5.35 1.26
N VAL A 308 -0.21 -5.83 0.54
CA VAL A 308 -1.52 -6.19 1.09
C VAL A 308 -1.62 -7.70 1.27
N MET A 309 -1.73 -8.15 2.52
CA MET A 309 -2.07 -9.53 2.88
C MET A 309 -3.59 -9.65 2.98
N ILE A 310 -4.19 -10.57 2.23
CA ILE A 310 -5.65 -10.59 2.03
C ILE A 310 -6.29 -11.61 2.96
N LEU A 311 -7.12 -11.14 3.89
CA LEU A 311 -7.81 -11.99 4.86
C LEU A 311 -9.31 -11.84 4.69
N LYS A 312 -9.92 -12.81 3.99
CA LYS A 312 -11.35 -12.78 3.75
C LYS A 312 -12.11 -13.31 4.96
N ASN A 313 -12.89 -12.43 5.58
CA ASN A 313 -13.61 -12.69 6.81
C ASN A 313 -14.93 -13.44 6.55
N GLY A 314 -15.23 -14.41 7.43
CA GLY A 314 -16.44 -15.23 7.38
C GLY A 314 -17.37 -15.09 8.60
N GLY A 315 -16.99 -14.31 9.61
CA GLY A 315 -17.72 -14.24 10.87
C GLY A 315 -16.85 -13.82 12.06
N GLU A 316 -17.43 -13.81 13.26
CA GLU A 316 -16.77 -13.31 14.47
C GLU A 316 -15.50 -14.09 14.83
N THR A 317 -15.57 -15.41 14.85
CA THR A 317 -14.39 -16.22 15.16
C THR A 317 -13.37 -16.21 14.02
N GLN A 318 -13.82 -16.15 12.76
CA GLN A 318 -12.96 -16.01 11.58
C GLN A 318 -12.18 -14.69 11.60
N TYR A 319 -12.77 -13.64 12.16
CA TYR A 319 -12.08 -12.37 12.37
C TYR A 319 -10.91 -12.52 13.34
N TRP A 320 -11.13 -13.16 14.50
CA TRP A 320 -10.05 -13.42 15.46
C TRP A 320 -8.96 -14.34 14.89
N ILE A 321 -9.34 -15.33 14.08
CA ILE A 321 -8.40 -16.17 13.34
C ILE A 321 -7.60 -15.34 12.33
N SER A 322 -8.22 -14.36 11.66
CA SER A 322 -7.54 -13.44 10.74
C SER A 322 -6.51 -12.58 11.47
N GLN A 323 -6.85 -12.04 12.63
CA GLN A 323 -5.89 -11.31 13.47
C GLN A 323 -4.71 -12.19 13.89
N GLN A 324 -4.98 -13.44 14.27
CA GLN A 324 -3.94 -14.42 14.58
C GLN A 324 -3.04 -14.73 13.38
N TYR A 325 -3.64 -14.92 12.19
CA TYR A 325 -2.91 -15.16 10.95
C TYR A 325 -1.98 -13.98 10.65
N ALA A 326 -2.48 -12.74 10.75
CA ALA A 326 -1.68 -11.54 10.55
C ALA A 326 -0.49 -11.45 11.53
N ILE A 327 -0.70 -11.84 12.80
CA ILE A 327 0.37 -11.92 13.80
C ILE A 327 1.44 -12.95 13.39
N ASP A 328 1.03 -14.14 12.97
CA ASP A 328 1.93 -15.25 12.64
C ASP A 328 2.73 -14.98 11.35
N ASN A 329 2.06 -14.42 10.33
CA ASN A 329 2.60 -14.18 9.00
C ASN A 329 3.26 -12.81 8.82
N GLY A 330 3.55 -12.12 9.92
CA GLY A 330 4.46 -10.99 9.91
C GLY A 330 3.85 -9.67 9.44
N ALA A 331 2.53 -9.51 9.46
CA ALA A 331 1.90 -8.22 9.17
C ALA A 331 2.37 -7.13 10.15
N ASP A 332 2.60 -5.93 9.65
CA ASP A 332 2.96 -4.77 10.47
C ASP A 332 1.72 -4.00 10.92
N ILE A 333 0.70 -3.97 10.07
CA ILE A 333 -0.57 -3.30 10.32
C ILE A 333 -1.68 -4.28 10.02
N VAL A 334 -2.69 -4.32 10.89
CA VAL A 334 -3.99 -4.89 10.58
C VAL A 334 -4.94 -3.75 10.26
N THR A 335 -5.69 -3.85 9.17
CA THR A 335 -6.77 -2.93 8.84
C THR A 335 -8.05 -3.71 8.65
N SER A 336 -9.15 -3.16 9.18
CA SER A 336 -10.45 -3.80 9.14
C SER A 336 -11.54 -2.75 9.03
N SER A 337 -12.27 -2.80 7.92
CA SER A 337 -13.33 -1.86 7.59
C SER A 337 -14.71 -2.44 7.90
N LEU A 338 -14.80 -3.11 9.05
CA LEU A 338 -16.00 -3.78 9.49
C LEU A 338 -16.13 -3.73 11.01
N SER A 339 -17.38 -3.74 11.48
CA SER A 339 -17.72 -3.60 12.90
C SER A 339 -18.72 -4.62 13.37
N TYR A 340 -18.49 -5.11 14.59
CA TYR A 340 -19.39 -5.96 15.36
C TYR A 340 -20.23 -5.07 16.27
N LYS A 341 -21.48 -4.84 15.84
CA LYS A 341 -22.35 -3.83 16.41
C LYS A 341 -23.11 -4.39 17.61
N TRP A 342 -23.24 -3.56 18.65
CA TRP A 342 -23.82 -3.94 19.94
C TRP A 342 -25.19 -4.62 19.88
N TYR A 343 -26.01 -4.23 18.90
CA TYR A 343 -27.39 -4.68 18.76
C TYR A 343 -27.56 -5.95 17.91
N PHE A 344 -26.46 -6.57 17.45
CA PHE A 344 -26.54 -7.86 16.78
C PHE A 344 -27.14 -8.95 17.67
N SER A 345 -27.68 -10.00 17.04
CA SER A 345 -28.26 -11.15 17.73
C SER A 345 -27.75 -12.46 17.11
N PRO A 346 -26.94 -13.25 17.83
CA PRO A 346 -26.41 -12.98 19.18
C PRO A 346 -25.54 -11.72 19.22
N GLN A 347 -25.43 -11.12 20.42
CA GLN A 347 -24.56 -9.97 20.62
C GLN A 347 -23.10 -10.43 20.49
N PRO A 348 -22.19 -9.55 20.03
CA PRO A 348 -20.77 -9.87 19.86
C PRO A 348 -20.01 -9.91 21.19
N ASN A 349 -18.96 -10.72 21.25
CA ASN A 349 -18.16 -10.95 22.44
C ASN A 349 -17.05 -9.90 22.58
N TYR A 350 -17.40 -8.68 23.00
CA TYR A 350 -16.44 -7.57 23.15
C TYR A 350 -15.21 -7.90 24.01
N PRO A 351 -15.30 -8.66 25.12
CA PRO A 351 -14.12 -9.08 25.87
C PRO A 351 -13.09 -9.85 25.03
N MET A 352 -13.52 -10.70 24.08
CA MET A 352 -12.60 -11.45 23.21
C MET A 352 -12.00 -10.58 22.12
N PHE A 353 -12.74 -9.60 21.57
CA PHE A 353 -12.16 -8.58 20.71
C PHE A 353 -11.06 -7.80 21.42
N ARG A 354 -11.34 -7.30 22.65
CA ARG A 354 -10.33 -6.59 23.46
C ARG A 354 -9.10 -7.44 23.67
N GLN A 355 -9.29 -8.71 24.02
CA GLN A 355 -8.18 -9.61 24.26
C GLN A 355 -7.35 -9.86 23.00
N MET A 356 -7.96 -10.04 21.82
CA MET A 356 -7.20 -10.14 20.57
C MET A 356 -6.44 -8.85 20.26
N ASN A 357 -7.04 -7.68 20.47
CA ASN A 357 -6.35 -6.41 20.26
C ASN A 357 -5.16 -6.21 21.22
N ASP A 358 -5.26 -6.71 22.44
CA ASP A 358 -4.14 -6.74 23.38
C ASP A 358 -3.01 -7.68 22.90
N MET A 359 -3.35 -8.81 22.26
CA MET A 359 -2.36 -9.72 21.68
C MET A 359 -1.66 -9.13 20.45
N GLU A 360 -2.40 -8.44 19.59
CA GLU A 360 -1.83 -7.65 18.49
C GLU A 360 -0.83 -6.62 19.04
N LEU A 361 -1.22 -5.87 20.08
CA LEU A 361 -0.34 -4.87 20.70
C LEU A 361 0.93 -5.52 21.28
N ALA A 362 0.80 -6.65 21.99
CA ALA A 362 1.94 -7.39 22.50
C ALA A 362 2.90 -7.82 21.37
N ALA A 363 2.34 -8.28 20.24
CA ALA A 363 3.04 -8.67 19.03
C ALA A 363 3.61 -7.48 18.22
N GLY A 364 3.38 -6.24 18.67
CA GLY A 364 3.82 -5.05 17.94
C GLY A 364 3.05 -4.83 16.65
N ILE A 365 1.74 -5.03 16.65
CA ILE A 365 0.88 -4.77 15.50
C ILE A 365 -0.07 -3.62 15.84
N LEU A 366 -0.15 -2.65 14.94
CA LEU A 366 -1.15 -1.59 14.99
C LEU A 366 -2.40 -2.06 14.26
N HIS A 367 -3.58 -1.76 14.80
CA HIS A 367 -4.85 -2.10 14.18
C HIS A 367 -5.65 -0.84 13.86
N THR A 368 -5.88 -0.53 12.58
CA THR A 368 -6.81 0.53 12.18
C THR A 368 -8.19 -0.07 11.92
N ASN A 369 -9.22 0.41 12.61
CA ASN A 369 -10.58 -0.11 12.45
C ASN A 369 -11.62 0.99 12.23
N SER A 370 -12.66 0.67 11.48
CA SER A 370 -13.87 1.49 11.40
C SER A 370 -14.58 1.57 12.76
N THR A 371 -15.41 2.58 12.98
CA THR A 371 -16.11 2.76 14.27
C THR A 371 -17.61 2.50 14.19
N SER A 372 -18.11 1.96 13.07
CA SER A 372 -19.51 1.94 12.57
C SER A 372 -19.86 3.10 11.63
N ASN A 373 -21.04 3.04 11.00
CA ASN A 373 -21.69 4.11 10.22
C ASN A 373 -23.10 4.47 10.74
N ASP A 374 -23.40 4.07 11.97
CA ASP A 374 -24.72 4.22 12.58
C ASP A 374 -24.97 5.63 13.15
N GLY A 375 -24.03 6.58 12.98
CA GLY A 375 -24.11 7.92 13.53
C GLY A 375 -24.40 7.90 15.04
N ASN A 376 -25.59 8.38 15.43
CA ASN A 376 -26.06 8.37 16.81
C ASN A 376 -27.40 7.64 16.98
N THR A 377 -27.61 6.58 16.20
CA THR A 377 -28.87 5.80 16.25
C THR A 377 -28.93 4.84 17.44
N THR A 378 -27.79 4.31 17.88
CA THR A 378 -27.63 3.42 19.04
C THR A 378 -27.58 4.16 20.38
N GLY A 379 -27.08 5.41 20.38
CA GLY A 379 -26.84 6.21 21.57
C GLY A 379 -25.47 5.94 22.19
N ILE A 380 -24.91 6.96 22.83
CA ILE A 380 -23.65 6.86 23.58
C ILE A 380 -23.87 5.95 24.80
N PRO A 381 -22.94 5.01 25.10
CA PRO A 381 -21.62 4.83 24.47
C PRO A 381 -21.57 3.81 23.31
N PHE A 382 -22.71 3.26 22.89
CA PHE A 382 -22.80 2.15 21.94
C PHE A 382 -22.77 2.54 20.46
N ASN A 383 -22.55 3.83 20.15
CA ASN A 383 -22.32 4.30 18.79
C ASN A 383 -21.00 3.77 18.21
N ILE A 384 -19.99 3.57 19.06
CA ILE A 384 -18.68 3.06 18.65
C ILE A 384 -18.68 1.55 18.85
N SER A 385 -18.53 0.81 17.74
CA SER A 385 -18.62 -0.66 17.73
C SER A 385 -17.24 -1.32 17.81
N ALA A 386 -17.23 -2.62 18.12
CA ALA A 386 -15.99 -3.39 18.19
C ALA A 386 -15.45 -3.77 16.80
N PRO A 387 -14.12 -3.89 16.62
CA PRO A 387 -13.09 -3.57 17.62
C PRO A 387 -12.72 -2.08 17.71
N GLY A 388 -13.30 -1.20 16.89
CA GLY A 388 -13.02 0.25 16.91
C GLY A 388 -13.19 0.95 18.27
N ASN A 389 -13.96 0.36 19.18
CA ASN A 389 -14.16 0.83 20.56
C ASN A 389 -13.01 0.50 21.52
N SER A 390 -12.09 -0.42 21.18
CA SER A 390 -10.93 -0.79 22.01
C SER A 390 -9.95 0.39 22.17
N PRO A 391 -9.24 0.54 23.31
CA PRO A 391 -8.33 1.67 23.52
C PRO A 391 -7.14 1.68 22.55
N SER A 392 -6.58 2.85 22.26
CA SER A 392 -5.41 2.97 21.40
C SER A 392 -4.10 2.61 22.12
N ALA A 393 -3.03 2.35 21.35
CA ALA A 393 -1.73 1.92 21.88
C ALA A 393 -1.03 3.02 22.69
N TRP A 394 -1.48 4.27 22.50
CA TRP A 394 -1.08 5.44 23.25
C TRP A 394 -2.29 6.33 23.53
N ILE A 395 -2.28 7.04 24.66
CA ILE A 395 -3.39 7.88 25.10
C ILE A 395 -3.04 9.36 24.94
N HIS A 396 -3.92 10.09 24.25
CA HIS A 396 -3.80 11.54 24.07
C HIS A 396 -3.91 12.29 25.41
N PRO A 397 -3.15 13.37 25.65
CA PRO A 397 -3.19 14.13 26.91
C PRO A 397 -4.57 14.64 27.35
N ASP A 398 -5.48 14.88 26.41
CA ASP A 398 -6.86 15.30 26.71
C ASP A 398 -7.73 14.18 27.27
N GLN A 399 -7.34 12.91 27.06
CA GLN A 399 -7.94 11.75 27.70
C GLN A 399 -7.37 11.61 29.12
N THR A 400 -7.96 12.35 30.06
CA THR A 400 -7.45 12.42 31.45
C THR A 400 -7.70 11.15 32.26
N LEU A 401 -8.67 10.32 31.88
CA LEU A 401 -8.87 8.98 32.42
C LEU A 401 -7.97 8.00 31.66
N VAL A 402 -6.99 7.41 32.35
CA VAL A 402 -6.02 6.47 31.77
C VAL A 402 -6.30 5.06 32.27
N GLY A 403 -6.69 4.18 31.34
CA GLY A 403 -6.83 2.74 31.55
C GLY A 403 -5.72 1.96 30.84
N ASN A 404 -5.99 0.69 30.53
CA ASN A 404 -5.08 -0.16 29.76
C ASN A 404 -5.17 0.16 28.26
N PHE A 405 -4.10 -0.12 27.52
CA PHE A 405 -4.00 0.14 26.09
C PHE A 405 -4.41 -1.10 25.27
N SER A 406 -4.65 -0.93 23.97
CA SER A 406 -4.76 -2.02 22.98
C SER A 406 -4.21 -1.54 21.62
N SER A 407 -4.23 -2.37 20.58
CA SER A 407 -3.67 -2.05 19.25
C SER A 407 -4.46 -1.01 18.44
N VAL A 408 -5.69 -0.66 18.85
CA VAL A 408 -6.70 -0.10 17.93
C VAL A 408 -6.70 1.43 17.80
N ILE A 409 -6.61 1.93 16.58
CA ILE A 409 -6.99 3.28 16.18
C ILE A 409 -8.33 3.23 15.46
N GLY A 410 -9.37 3.80 16.08
CA GLY A 410 -10.71 3.90 15.50
C GLY A 410 -10.87 5.13 14.61
N SER A 411 -11.34 4.96 13.37
CA SER A 411 -11.50 6.07 12.42
C SER A 411 -12.86 6.77 12.47
N ALA A 412 -12.88 8.10 12.30
CA ALA A 412 -14.06 8.87 11.89
C ALA A 412 -14.08 9.09 10.36
N ASP A 413 -15.27 9.21 9.77
CA ASP A 413 -15.43 9.54 8.34
C ASP A 413 -15.61 11.05 8.12
N VAL A 414 -14.73 11.64 7.30
CA VAL A 414 -14.93 12.98 6.72
C VAL A 414 -15.15 12.93 5.21
N SER A 415 -15.84 13.93 4.68
CA SER A 415 -15.93 14.12 3.24
C SER A 415 -14.56 14.45 2.64
N ALA A 416 -14.13 13.69 1.64
CA ALA A 416 -12.88 13.91 0.90
C ALA A 416 -12.78 15.30 0.24
N SER A 417 -13.92 15.93 -0.04
CA SER A 417 -13.97 17.26 -0.68
C SER A 417 -13.89 18.43 0.30
N THR A 418 -14.31 18.25 1.56
CA THR A 418 -14.44 19.36 2.52
C THR A 418 -13.66 19.15 3.82
N GLY A 419 -13.21 17.93 4.10
CA GLY A 419 -12.62 17.56 5.39
C GLY A 419 -13.58 17.73 6.57
N THR A 420 -14.90 17.77 6.32
CA THR A 420 -15.94 17.87 7.35
C THR A 420 -16.48 16.49 7.68
N VAL A 421 -16.59 16.16 8.96
CA VAL A 421 -17.16 14.89 9.44
C VAL A 421 -18.59 14.69 8.95
N VAL A 422 -18.89 13.50 8.42
CA VAL A 422 -20.23 13.19 7.90
C VAL A 422 -21.17 12.68 8.99
N SER A 423 -22.48 12.88 8.84
CA SER A 423 -23.46 12.55 9.88
C SER A 423 -23.58 11.05 10.20
N SER A 424 -23.22 10.18 9.26
CA SER A 424 -23.16 8.72 9.48
C SER A 424 -21.95 8.29 10.30
N SER A 425 -20.87 9.08 10.34
CA SER A 425 -19.75 8.80 11.25
C SER A 425 -20.26 8.80 12.68
N PRO A 426 -20.03 7.75 13.48
CA PRO A 426 -20.43 7.72 14.87
C PRO A 426 -19.55 8.61 15.74
N TRP A 427 -19.98 8.84 16.98
CA TRP A 427 -19.23 9.61 17.96
C TRP A 427 -19.37 9.02 19.35
N GLY A 428 -18.29 9.12 20.11
CA GLY A 428 -18.16 8.58 21.45
C GLY A 428 -18.68 9.51 22.56
N PRO A 429 -18.26 9.26 23.82
CA PRO A 429 -17.22 8.31 24.18
C PRO A 429 -17.65 6.84 24.00
N ALA A 430 -16.68 5.93 23.92
CA ALA A 430 -16.93 4.50 24.11
C ALA A 430 -16.75 4.12 25.60
N THR A 431 -17.09 2.88 25.97
CA THR A 431 -16.96 2.40 27.35
C THR A 431 -16.37 1.00 27.42
N TRP A 432 -15.63 0.78 28.50
CA TRP A 432 -15.12 -0.50 28.95
C TRP A 432 -15.48 -0.63 30.43
N GLU A 433 -16.75 -0.94 30.69
CA GLU A 433 -17.32 -1.23 32.02
C GLU A 433 -18.00 -2.60 32.02
N ASP A 434 -18.42 -3.06 33.19
CA ASP A 434 -19.33 -4.20 33.25
C ASP A 434 -20.71 -3.83 32.72
N LEU A 435 -20.92 -4.12 31.43
CA LEU A 435 -22.14 -3.80 30.71
C LEU A 435 -23.36 -4.51 31.29
N GLN A 436 -23.20 -5.63 32.00
CA GLN A 436 -24.32 -6.36 32.61
C GLN A 436 -25.01 -5.57 33.73
N ILE A 437 -24.33 -4.57 34.31
CA ILE A 437 -24.91 -3.71 35.37
C ILE A 437 -26.10 -2.91 34.84
N ASN A 438 -25.96 -2.31 33.65
CA ASN A 438 -27.00 -1.48 33.04
C ASN A 438 -27.72 -2.18 31.88
N HIS A 439 -27.10 -3.20 31.28
CA HIS A 439 -27.61 -3.98 30.15
C HIS A 439 -27.57 -5.48 30.46
N PRO A 440 -28.43 -5.98 31.35
CA PRO A 440 -28.38 -7.35 31.85
C PRO A 440 -28.66 -8.44 30.79
N SER A 441 -29.07 -8.05 29.58
CA SER A 441 -29.19 -8.96 28.43
C SER A 441 -27.87 -9.28 27.75
N TYR A 442 -26.82 -8.48 27.98
CA TYR A 442 -25.50 -8.73 27.41
C TYR A 442 -24.89 -10.00 28.03
N PRO A 443 -24.55 -11.03 27.23
CA PRO A 443 -24.23 -12.34 27.79
C PRO A 443 -22.80 -12.43 28.32
N TYR A 444 -21.89 -11.57 27.87
CA TYR A 444 -20.47 -11.68 28.17
C TYR A 444 -20.09 -10.81 29.37
N PRO A 445 -19.65 -11.40 30.50
CA PRO A 445 -19.17 -10.63 31.63
C PRO A 445 -17.85 -9.92 31.27
N MET A 446 -17.70 -8.65 31.66
CA MET A 446 -16.47 -7.91 31.41
C MET A 446 -15.41 -8.26 32.46
N PRO A 447 -14.23 -8.80 32.08
CA PRO A 447 -13.12 -9.03 33.02
C PRO A 447 -12.76 -7.77 33.80
N ALA A 448 -12.36 -7.92 35.07
CA ALA A 448 -12.06 -6.78 35.94
C ALA A 448 -10.97 -5.84 35.37
N ASP A 449 -9.97 -6.40 34.70
CA ASP A 449 -8.88 -5.64 34.08
C ASP A 449 -9.32 -4.84 32.83
N TYR A 450 -10.50 -5.16 32.27
CA TYR A 450 -11.15 -4.44 31.18
C TYR A 450 -12.25 -3.50 31.66
N GLN A 451 -12.40 -3.27 32.96
CA GLN A 451 -13.34 -2.28 33.51
C GLN A 451 -12.63 -0.94 33.76
N ASP A 452 -11.84 -0.50 32.77
CA ASP A 452 -10.85 0.58 32.87
C ASP A 452 -11.31 1.92 32.29
N TYR A 453 -12.42 1.94 31.53
CA TYR A 453 -13.04 3.15 30.98
C TYR A 453 -14.57 3.18 31.23
N PRO A 454 -15.01 3.32 32.50
CA PRO A 454 -16.43 3.37 32.79
C PRO A 454 -17.08 4.63 32.24
N TYR A 455 -18.36 4.54 31.89
CA TYR A 455 -19.14 5.69 31.42
C TYR A 455 -20.48 5.78 32.13
N GLU A 456 -21.30 4.73 32.08
CA GLU A 456 -22.63 4.76 32.68
C GLU A 456 -22.61 4.39 34.18
N THR A 457 -21.69 3.52 34.60
CA THR A 457 -21.62 3.01 35.98
C THR A 457 -20.97 4.00 36.95
N VAL A 458 -20.20 4.97 36.46
CA VAL A 458 -19.49 5.99 37.27
C VAL A 458 -19.97 7.41 36.88
N PRO A 459 -20.78 8.09 37.72
CA PRO A 459 -21.30 9.41 37.40
C PRO A 459 -20.21 10.45 37.11
N GLY A 460 -20.29 11.07 35.93
CA GLY A 460 -19.34 12.09 35.49
C GLY A 460 -18.03 11.53 34.92
N SER A 461 -17.91 10.21 34.76
CA SER A 461 -16.79 9.62 34.03
C SER A 461 -16.84 10.03 32.55
N MET A 462 -15.66 10.22 31.96
CA MET A 462 -15.53 10.63 30.57
C MET A 462 -15.58 9.46 29.56
N GLY A 463 -15.49 8.21 30.04
CA GLY A 463 -15.28 7.05 29.17
C GLY A 463 -13.95 7.14 28.41
N ILE A 464 -13.91 6.56 27.21
CA ILE A 464 -12.79 6.76 26.27
C ILE A 464 -13.23 7.65 25.10
N ILE A 465 -12.47 8.70 24.82
CA ILE A 465 -12.73 9.60 23.69
C ILE A 465 -12.49 8.84 22.39
N LYS A 466 -13.56 8.67 21.61
CA LYS A 466 -13.59 7.96 20.33
C LYS A 466 -14.47 8.73 19.33
N PRO A 467 -14.20 8.69 18.02
CA PRO A 467 -13.08 8.02 17.34
C PRO A 467 -11.71 8.61 17.73
N ASP A 468 -10.64 7.96 17.32
CA ASP A 468 -9.28 8.39 17.65
C ASP A 468 -8.76 9.48 16.73
N VAL A 469 -9.00 9.31 15.42
CA VAL A 469 -8.56 10.20 14.35
C VAL A 469 -9.61 10.15 13.25
N ALA A 470 -9.83 11.26 12.56
CA ALA A 470 -10.71 11.34 11.39
C ALA A 470 -9.92 11.20 10.09
N ALA A 471 -10.50 10.55 9.07
CA ALA A 471 -9.89 10.38 7.77
C ALA A 471 -10.93 10.43 6.64
N PRO A 472 -10.52 10.65 5.37
CA PRO A 472 -11.44 10.73 4.25
C PRO A 472 -12.10 9.38 4.00
N GLY A 473 -13.42 9.31 4.06
CA GLY A 473 -14.17 8.12 3.63
C GLY A 473 -15.16 8.49 2.54
N SER A 474 -16.09 9.39 2.86
CA SER A 474 -17.16 9.80 1.97
C SER A 474 -16.68 10.63 0.79
N GLY A 475 -17.06 10.21 -0.43
CA GLY A 475 -16.68 10.88 -1.68
C GLY A 475 -15.29 10.46 -2.17
N THR A 476 -14.86 9.24 -1.81
CA THR A 476 -13.65 8.61 -2.36
C THR A 476 -14.02 7.74 -3.55
N THR A 477 -13.03 7.49 -4.42
CA THR A 477 -13.09 6.44 -5.46
C THR A 477 -11.97 5.46 -5.16
N SER A 478 -12.21 4.17 -5.36
CA SER A 478 -11.19 3.13 -5.19
C SER A 478 -11.35 2.04 -6.24
N THR A 479 -10.43 1.09 -6.25
CA THR A 479 -10.45 -0.10 -7.09
C THR A 479 -11.72 -0.94 -6.86
N ALA A 480 -12.10 -1.70 -7.89
CA ALA A 480 -13.25 -2.58 -7.87
C ALA A 480 -12.97 -3.86 -8.66
N PRO A 481 -13.61 -5.00 -8.29
CA PRO A 481 -13.36 -6.28 -8.95
C PRO A 481 -13.54 -6.22 -10.46
N GLY A 482 -12.68 -6.88 -11.22
CA GLY A 482 -12.69 -6.86 -12.69
C GLY A 482 -11.83 -5.74 -13.30
N GLY A 483 -10.95 -5.12 -12.51
CA GLY A 483 -9.97 -4.13 -12.99
C GLY A 483 -10.50 -2.71 -13.16
N GLY A 484 -11.67 -2.39 -12.60
CA GLY A 484 -12.30 -1.07 -12.72
C GLY A 484 -12.25 -0.27 -11.42
N TYR A 485 -12.98 0.85 -11.38
CA TYR A 485 -13.07 1.72 -10.21
C TYR A 485 -14.52 1.88 -9.75
N GLN A 486 -14.71 2.25 -8.48
CA GLN A 486 -16.03 2.51 -7.91
C GLN A 486 -15.97 3.64 -6.88
N SER A 487 -17.09 4.35 -6.69
CA SER A 487 -17.21 5.24 -5.54
C SER A 487 -17.28 4.41 -4.26
N PHE A 488 -16.56 4.85 -3.24
CA PHE A 488 -16.48 4.18 -1.95
C PHE A 488 -16.59 5.21 -0.80
N GLY A 489 -16.85 4.73 0.42
CA GLY A 489 -16.87 5.60 1.60
C GLY A 489 -17.59 5.05 2.81
N GLY A 490 -17.80 5.92 3.81
CA GLY A 490 -18.09 5.50 5.18
C GLY A 490 -16.81 5.46 6.02
N THR A 491 -16.91 5.06 7.27
CA THR A 491 -15.71 4.79 8.09
C THR A 491 -14.85 3.67 7.49
N SER A 492 -15.42 2.82 6.63
CA SER A 492 -14.67 1.87 5.78
C SER A 492 -13.79 2.50 4.73
N GLY A 493 -14.10 3.71 4.25
CA GLY A 493 -13.18 4.47 3.41
C GLY A 493 -12.11 5.17 4.24
N ALA A 494 -12.46 5.65 5.43
CA ALA A 494 -11.54 6.37 6.32
C ALA A 494 -10.46 5.47 6.95
N THR A 495 -10.83 4.25 7.32
CA THR A 495 -9.93 3.28 7.96
C THR A 495 -8.69 2.93 7.13
N PRO A 496 -8.81 2.53 5.85
CA PRO A 496 -7.64 2.23 5.03
C PRO A 496 -6.76 3.46 4.73
N HIS A 497 -7.29 4.69 4.81
CA HIS A 497 -6.43 5.89 4.77
C HIS A 497 -5.52 5.99 6.00
N LEU A 498 -6.02 5.60 7.19
CA LEU A 498 -5.19 5.51 8.39
C LEU A 498 -4.16 4.38 8.27
N ALA A 499 -4.55 3.23 7.72
CA ALA A 499 -3.65 2.10 7.49
C ALA A 499 -2.51 2.48 6.54
N GLY A 500 -2.82 3.11 5.41
CA GLY A 500 -1.81 3.59 4.47
C GLY A 500 -0.94 4.70 5.07
N THR A 501 -1.50 5.59 5.89
CA THR A 501 -0.69 6.59 6.62
C THR A 501 0.31 5.92 7.57
N ALA A 502 -0.14 4.92 8.34
CA ALA A 502 0.75 4.12 9.19
C ALA A 502 1.81 3.38 8.36
N ALA A 503 1.46 2.90 7.16
CA ALA A 503 2.41 2.26 6.26
C ALA A 503 3.48 3.23 5.74
N LEU A 504 3.13 4.49 5.41
CA LEU A 504 4.11 5.52 5.09
C LEU A 504 5.06 5.82 6.27
N MET A 505 4.52 5.85 7.50
CA MET A 505 5.34 6.06 8.70
C MET A 505 6.31 4.90 8.96
N LEU A 506 5.87 3.66 8.75
CA LEU A 506 6.71 2.48 8.93
C LEU A 506 7.67 2.24 7.75
N GLY A 507 7.31 2.70 6.55
CA GLY A 507 8.18 2.69 5.38
C GLY A 507 9.42 3.55 5.61
N VAL A 508 9.23 4.73 6.21
CA VAL A 508 10.34 5.61 6.56
C VAL A 508 11.04 5.19 7.85
N ASN A 509 10.30 4.73 8.86
CA ASN A 509 10.83 4.33 10.16
C ASN A 509 10.26 2.97 10.61
N PRO A 510 10.91 1.85 10.26
CA PRO A 510 10.43 0.51 10.59
C PRO A 510 10.55 0.16 12.08
N ASN A 511 11.24 0.99 12.88
CA ASN A 511 11.46 0.77 14.31
C ASN A 511 10.34 1.32 15.18
N LEU A 512 9.40 2.10 14.62
CA LEU A 512 8.28 2.63 15.39
C LEU A 512 7.45 1.51 15.99
N GLU A 513 7.15 1.65 17.27
CA GLU A 513 6.22 0.79 17.97
C GLU A 513 4.77 1.28 17.77
N PRO A 514 3.75 0.43 17.98
CA PRO A 514 2.35 0.86 17.84
C PRO A 514 2.00 2.11 18.65
N GLU A 515 2.59 2.28 19.84
CA GLU A 515 2.46 3.49 20.65
C GLU A 515 3.01 4.74 19.96
N ASP A 516 4.13 4.64 19.26
CA ASP A 516 4.74 5.76 18.54
C ASP A 516 3.93 6.12 17.31
N VAL A 517 3.51 5.12 16.53
CA VAL A 517 2.65 5.36 15.36
C VAL A 517 1.35 6.04 15.77
N THR A 518 0.72 5.55 16.84
CA THR A 518 -0.50 6.14 17.40
C THR A 518 -0.29 7.58 17.87
N ARG A 519 0.78 7.82 18.64
CA ARG A 519 1.12 9.16 19.15
C ARG A 519 1.38 10.14 18.02
N ILE A 520 2.23 9.78 17.07
CA ILE A 520 2.58 10.64 15.94
C ILE A 520 1.32 10.95 15.12
N MET A 521 0.52 9.94 14.78
CA MET A 521 -0.70 10.13 13.99
C MET A 521 -1.70 11.07 14.68
N MET A 522 -1.91 10.94 15.99
CA MET A 522 -2.83 11.82 16.74
C MET A 522 -2.25 13.22 16.93
N THR A 523 -0.97 13.36 17.26
CA THR A 523 -0.35 14.67 17.58
C THR A 523 -0.05 15.53 16.35
N THR A 524 0.06 14.91 15.18
CA THR A 524 0.26 15.60 13.89
C THR A 524 -1.03 15.80 13.11
N ALA A 525 -2.15 15.28 13.60
CA ALA A 525 -3.46 15.48 12.99
C ALA A 525 -3.79 16.97 12.87
N THR A 526 -4.44 17.33 11.76
CA THR A 526 -4.97 18.67 11.56
C THR A 526 -6.19 18.85 12.43
N GLU A 527 -6.09 19.73 13.43
CA GLU A 527 -7.15 20.09 14.36
C GLU A 527 -8.50 20.36 13.65
N LYS A 528 -9.56 19.70 14.12
CA LYS A 528 -10.94 19.85 13.66
C LYS A 528 -11.89 19.66 14.84
N GLY A 529 -13.01 20.37 14.82
CA GLY A 529 -14.03 20.25 15.87
C GLY A 529 -13.78 21.18 17.05
N ASP A 530 -14.03 20.68 18.25
CA ASP A 530 -13.74 21.39 19.50
C ASP A 530 -12.21 21.38 19.75
N PRO A 531 -11.64 22.37 20.46
CA PRO A 531 -10.21 22.38 20.73
C PRO A 531 -9.72 21.14 21.50
N GLY A 532 -8.71 20.47 20.98
CA GLY A 532 -8.12 19.24 21.50
C GLY A 532 -8.80 17.98 20.95
N LYS A 533 -8.44 16.82 21.51
CA LYS A 533 -9.08 15.55 21.13
C LYS A 533 -10.55 15.55 21.59
N ASP A 534 -11.48 15.39 20.65
CA ASP A 534 -12.92 15.40 20.91
C ASP A 534 -13.63 14.10 20.47
N ASN A 535 -14.88 13.92 20.89
CA ASN A 535 -15.65 12.69 20.60
C ASN A 535 -16.15 12.60 19.15
N ARG A 536 -15.92 13.62 18.32
CA ARG A 536 -16.45 13.73 16.96
C ARG A 536 -15.39 13.52 15.89
N TYR A 537 -14.26 14.19 16.01
CA TYR A 537 -13.11 14.12 15.11
C TYR A 537 -11.94 13.33 15.71
N GLY A 538 -12.02 12.94 16.99
CA GLY A 538 -10.85 12.44 17.68
C GLY A 538 -9.80 13.55 17.79
N ALA A 539 -8.55 13.23 17.51
CA ALA A 539 -7.45 14.20 17.52
C ALA A 539 -7.48 15.17 16.31
N GLY A 540 -8.40 14.98 15.35
CA GLY A 540 -8.51 15.78 14.14
C GLY A 540 -8.41 14.94 12.88
N LEU A 541 -8.27 15.61 11.74
CA LEU A 541 -8.07 14.98 10.43
C LEU A 541 -6.62 14.52 10.26
N VAL A 542 -6.41 13.24 9.96
CA VAL A 542 -5.06 12.69 9.70
C VAL A 542 -4.29 13.52 8.67
N ASN A 543 -3.01 13.73 8.92
CA ASN A 543 -2.09 14.41 8.01
C ASN A 543 -0.90 13.50 7.73
N ALA A 544 -0.95 12.77 6.62
CA ALA A 544 0.03 11.75 6.26
C ALA A 544 1.44 12.33 6.14
N TYR A 545 1.57 13.52 5.55
CA TYR A 545 2.88 14.18 5.40
C TYR A 545 3.47 14.63 6.73
N ALA A 546 2.67 15.24 7.61
CA ALA A 546 3.16 15.65 8.93
C ALA A 546 3.54 14.43 9.80
N ALA A 547 2.76 13.36 9.72
CA ALA A 547 3.06 12.10 10.40
C ALA A 547 4.33 11.44 9.86
N TYR A 548 4.51 11.40 8.53
CA TYR A 548 5.74 10.92 7.88
C TYR A 548 6.97 11.72 8.30
N LEU A 549 6.90 13.06 8.28
CA LEU A 549 8.03 13.90 8.69
C LEU A 549 8.41 13.68 10.16
N GLN A 550 7.42 13.49 11.04
CA GLN A 550 7.68 13.18 12.44
C GLN A 550 8.26 11.77 12.61
N ALA A 551 7.75 10.77 11.89
CA ALA A 551 8.31 9.41 11.86
C ALA A 551 9.77 9.41 11.38
N LYS A 552 10.06 10.15 10.31
CA LYS A 552 11.42 10.37 9.78
C LYS A 552 12.32 11.10 10.76
N ALA A 553 11.80 12.08 11.49
CA ALA A 553 12.55 12.77 12.54
C ALA A 553 12.84 11.87 13.74
N GLU A 554 12.05 10.83 13.96
CA GLU A 554 12.24 9.86 15.05
C GLU A 554 12.98 8.58 14.61
N LEU A 555 13.56 8.56 13.40
CA LEU A 555 14.44 7.47 12.95
C LEU A 555 15.69 7.32 13.81
N SER A 556 16.13 8.42 14.40
CA SER A 556 17.34 8.50 15.20
C SER A 556 16.97 8.83 16.64
N ASP A 557 17.51 8.07 17.60
CA ASP A 557 17.51 8.47 19.01
C ASP A 557 18.24 9.82 19.11
N PRO A 558 17.81 10.77 19.97
CA PRO A 558 18.61 11.92 20.38
C PRO A 558 20.12 11.65 20.56
N GLY A 559 20.50 10.45 21.02
CA GLY A 559 21.89 10.02 21.21
C GLY A 559 22.63 9.48 19.97
N ASP A 560 21.96 9.31 18.83
CA ASP A 560 22.57 8.80 17.60
C ASP A 560 23.40 9.89 16.89
N PRO A 561 24.45 9.52 16.14
CA PRO A 561 25.18 10.47 15.31
C PRO A 561 24.30 10.93 14.14
N ASN A 562 24.45 12.19 13.69
CA ASN A 562 23.86 12.57 12.40
C ASN A 562 24.52 11.77 11.25
N PRO A 563 23.82 11.57 10.13
CA PRO A 563 24.42 10.93 8.95
C PRO A 563 25.60 11.75 8.40
N PRO A 564 26.56 11.11 7.69
CA PRO A 564 27.47 11.82 6.80
C PRO A 564 26.67 12.66 5.79
N THR A 565 27.23 13.76 5.32
CA THR A 565 26.58 14.63 4.32
C THR A 565 27.43 14.74 3.07
N ASN A 566 26.85 15.17 1.94
CA ASN A 566 27.58 15.31 0.67
C ASN A 566 28.32 14.02 0.28
N ALA A 567 27.70 12.87 0.54
CA ALA A 567 28.21 11.59 0.10
C ALA A 567 28.14 11.54 -1.43
N ASP A 568 29.27 11.22 -2.07
CA ASP A 568 29.38 11.16 -3.51
C ASP A 568 30.30 10.00 -3.91
N ALA A 569 30.05 9.45 -5.08
CA ALA A 569 30.82 8.36 -5.66
C ALA A 569 31.24 8.75 -7.07
N TYR A 570 32.54 8.65 -7.36
CA TYR A 570 33.09 9.06 -8.64
C TYR A 570 34.05 8.03 -9.21
N SER A 571 33.93 7.77 -10.51
CA SER A 571 34.89 7.01 -11.30
C SER A 571 34.78 7.44 -12.76
N ASP A 572 35.89 7.40 -13.48
CA ASP A 572 35.95 7.62 -14.92
C ASP A 572 36.89 6.60 -15.59
N PHE A 573 37.09 6.74 -16.90
CA PHE A 573 37.95 5.87 -17.70
C PHE A 573 39.43 5.82 -17.24
N ASN A 574 39.89 6.77 -16.40
CA ASN A 574 41.23 6.71 -15.80
C ASN A 574 41.27 5.77 -14.58
N THR A 575 40.12 5.43 -14.02
CA THR A 575 39.94 4.54 -12.85
C THR A 575 38.95 3.39 -13.12
N PRO A 576 39.13 2.58 -14.18
CA PRO A 576 38.14 1.60 -14.65
C PRO A 576 37.83 0.48 -13.65
N THR A 577 38.66 0.29 -12.62
CA THR A 577 38.48 -0.76 -11.61
C THR A 577 38.43 -0.21 -10.18
N ALA A 578 38.09 1.07 -10.02
CA ALA A 578 38.02 1.74 -8.74
C ALA A 578 36.93 2.81 -8.68
N ILE A 579 36.35 3.03 -7.51
CA ILE A 579 35.41 4.13 -7.24
C ILE A 579 35.92 4.91 -6.04
N ASP A 580 36.05 6.23 -6.20
CA ASP A 580 36.38 7.15 -5.13
C ASP A 580 35.10 7.65 -4.46
N LEU A 581 34.94 7.33 -3.18
CA LEU A 581 33.88 7.84 -2.33
C LEU A 581 34.38 9.06 -1.56
N THR A 582 33.55 10.09 -1.46
CA THR A 582 33.79 11.26 -0.59
C THR A 582 32.56 11.58 0.22
N TRP A 583 32.75 12.18 1.40
CA TRP A 583 31.67 12.66 2.26
C TRP A 583 32.20 13.71 3.26
N ASP A 584 31.28 14.46 3.83
CA ASP A 584 31.51 15.29 5.01
C ASP A 584 31.06 14.53 6.27
N ASP A 585 31.94 14.47 7.25
CA ASP A 585 31.68 13.82 8.53
C ASP A 585 30.60 14.56 9.36
N PRO A 586 29.79 13.83 10.14
CA PRO A 586 28.87 14.46 11.08
C PRO A 586 29.64 15.18 12.20
N THR A 587 29.16 16.37 12.54
CA THR A 587 29.76 17.23 13.59
C THR A 587 28.94 17.28 14.88
N THR A 588 27.75 16.68 14.86
CA THR A 588 26.82 16.63 16.00
C THR A 588 26.09 15.29 16.07
N LEU A 589 25.66 14.90 17.26
CA LEU A 589 24.58 13.93 17.48
C LEU A 589 23.24 14.54 17.04
N PHE A 590 22.21 13.70 16.93
CA PHE A 590 20.88 14.09 16.48
C PHE A 590 20.23 15.15 17.40
N ASN A 591 20.50 15.09 18.71
CA ASN A 591 20.07 16.12 19.68
C ASN A 591 20.84 17.45 19.59
N GLY A 592 21.81 17.58 18.69
CA GLY A 592 22.65 18.76 18.51
C GLY A 592 23.90 18.81 19.38
N ASP A 593 24.15 17.80 20.22
CA ASP A 593 25.39 17.71 21.01
C ASP A 593 26.60 17.55 20.07
N PRO A 594 27.74 18.23 20.32
CA PRO A 594 28.93 18.11 19.47
C PRO A 594 29.47 16.69 19.41
N LEU A 595 29.87 16.24 18.22
CA LEU A 595 30.48 14.94 17.96
C LEU A 595 31.90 15.12 17.39
N SER A 596 32.89 14.50 18.03
CA SER A 596 34.29 14.54 17.60
C SER A 596 34.62 13.40 16.62
N PRO A 597 35.50 13.60 15.61
CA PRO A 597 36.02 12.55 14.74
C PRO A 597 36.60 11.31 15.45
N SER A 598 37.01 11.44 16.71
CA SER A 598 37.53 10.33 17.51
C SER A 598 36.46 9.44 18.15
N GLU A 599 35.18 9.81 18.03
CA GLU A 599 34.07 9.18 18.74
C GLU A 599 33.23 8.26 17.84
N PHE A 600 33.49 8.25 16.54
CA PHE A 600 32.76 7.42 15.57
C PHE A 600 33.66 6.88 14.46
N THR A 601 33.14 5.87 13.75
CA THR A 601 33.63 5.39 12.45
C THR A 601 32.59 5.66 11.36
N ILE A 602 33.01 5.74 10.11
CA ILE A 602 32.12 5.64 8.95
C ILE A 602 32.20 4.21 8.44
N GLU A 603 31.06 3.53 8.48
CA GLU A 603 30.88 2.21 7.90
C GLU A 603 30.47 2.37 6.44
N ILE A 604 31.10 1.60 5.56
CA ILE A 604 30.88 1.64 4.11
C ILE A 604 30.50 0.24 3.66
N GLU A 605 29.29 0.11 3.14
CA GLU A 605 28.79 -1.12 2.54
C GLU A 605 28.70 -0.96 1.03
N ARG A 606 29.03 -2.02 0.28
CA ARG A 606 28.86 -2.13 -1.16
C ARG A 606 27.93 -3.30 -1.45
N ASP A 607 26.83 -3.02 -2.15
CA ASP A 607 25.79 -4.01 -2.50
C ASP A 607 25.35 -4.88 -1.30
N GLY A 608 25.19 -4.25 -0.13
CA GLY A 608 24.77 -4.89 1.12
C GLY A 608 25.87 -5.63 1.89
N ALA A 609 27.13 -5.56 1.46
CA ALA A 609 28.27 -6.13 2.18
C ALA A 609 29.21 -5.03 2.69
N ASN A 610 29.55 -5.05 3.98
CA ASN A 610 30.54 -4.13 4.55
C ASN A 610 31.91 -4.33 3.88
N VAL A 611 32.41 -3.27 3.24
CA VAL A 611 33.71 -3.25 2.55
C VAL A 611 34.77 -2.48 3.32
N ALA A 612 34.36 -1.51 4.16
CA ALA A 612 35.27 -0.75 5.00
C ALA A 612 34.61 -0.18 6.26
N SER A 613 35.44 0.07 7.26
CA SER A 613 35.15 0.87 8.45
C SER A 613 36.32 1.84 8.63
N VAL A 614 36.08 3.13 8.43
CA VAL A 614 37.11 4.18 8.49
C VAL A 614 36.89 5.09 9.69
N SER A 615 37.96 5.61 10.28
CA SER A 615 37.83 6.53 11.44
C SER A 615 37.17 7.85 11.01
N GLY A 616 36.41 8.47 11.92
CA GLY A 616 36.00 9.86 11.74
C GLY A 616 37.21 10.76 11.48
N GLY A 617 37.05 11.74 10.61
CA GLY A 617 38.08 12.65 10.09
C GLY A 617 38.69 12.21 8.76
N THR A 618 38.23 11.09 8.17
CA THR A 618 38.80 10.56 6.92
C THR A 618 38.21 11.25 5.68
N GLY A 619 36.87 11.35 5.59
CA GLY A 619 36.15 12.06 4.52
C GLY A 619 36.25 11.48 3.10
N GLN A 620 36.99 10.38 2.91
CA GLN A 620 37.15 9.74 1.60
C GLN A 620 37.54 8.27 1.72
N TYR A 621 37.20 7.46 0.72
CA TYR A 621 37.60 6.07 0.60
C TYR A 621 37.62 5.64 -0.86
N THR A 622 38.73 5.02 -1.31
CA THR A 622 38.81 4.43 -2.65
C THR A 622 38.54 2.94 -2.55
N ASP A 623 37.45 2.49 -3.19
CA ASP A 623 37.18 1.09 -3.40
C ASP A 623 37.87 0.58 -4.67
N THR A 624 38.47 -0.61 -4.64
CA THR A 624 39.31 -1.11 -5.74
C THR A 624 39.01 -2.56 -6.07
N GLY A 625 39.41 -3.00 -7.27
CA GLY A 625 39.18 -4.36 -7.74
C GLY A 625 37.76 -4.58 -8.27
N LEU A 626 37.13 -3.49 -8.71
CA LEU A 626 35.80 -3.47 -9.32
C LEU A 626 35.88 -3.90 -10.80
N ASN A 627 34.74 -4.33 -11.34
CA ASN A 627 34.60 -4.60 -12.77
C ASN A 627 34.20 -3.30 -13.49
N ASP A 628 34.95 -2.98 -14.54
CA ASP A 628 34.67 -1.85 -15.43
C ASP A 628 33.26 -1.94 -16.03
N GLY A 629 32.58 -0.79 -16.15
CA GLY A 629 31.20 -0.67 -16.63
C GLY A 629 30.11 -1.21 -15.69
N GLN A 630 30.46 -1.73 -14.51
CA GLN A 630 29.48 -2.23 -13.53
C GLN A 630 29.05 -1.12 -12.56
N LEU A 631 27.74 -0.96 -12.38
CA LEU A 631 27.16 -0.10 -11.34
C LEU A 631 27.36 -0.73 -9.96
N TYR A 632 27.88 0.05 -9.02
CA TYR A 632 27.98 -0.34 -7.60
C TYR A 632 27.21 0.65 -6.73
N ASN A 633 26.46 0.09 -5.76
CA ASN A 633 25.72 0.89 -4.78
C ASN A 633 26.44 0.86 -3.45
N TYR A 634 26.65 2.04 -2.89
CA TYR A 634 27.30 2.24 -1.61
C TYR A 634 26.33 2.80 -0.58
N VAL A 635 26.44 2.29 0.64
CA VAL A 635 25.72 2.81 1.81
C VAL A 635 26.75 3.25 2.84
N LEU A 636 26.69 4.51 3.27
CA LEU A 636 27.57 5.09 4.26
C LEU A 636 26.77 5.49 5.51
N PHE A 637 27.27 5.13 6.70
CA PHE A 637 26.68 5.59 7.96
C PHE A 637 27.74 5.77 9.05
N ALA A 638 27.49 6.72 9.95
CA ALA A 638 28.34 6.93 11.11
C ALA A 638 27.96 5.97 12.22
N LYS A 639 28.96 5.41 12.91
CA LYS A 639 28.77 4.49 14.04
C LYS A 639 29.59 4.95 15.24
N LEU A 640 28.92 5.22 16.36
CA LEU A 640 29.55 5.63 17.61
C LEU A 640 30.37 4.49 18.21
N ILE A 641 31.61 4.78 18.60
CA ILE A 641 32.53 3.81 19.22
C ILE A 641 32.06 3.43 20.64
N ALA A 642 31.35 4.34 21.33
CA ALA A 642 31.03 4.20 22.74
C ALA A 642 29.93 3.17 23.03
N ASN A 643 28.93 3.09 22.15
CA ASN A 643 27.68 2.34 22.36
C ASN A 643 27.18 1.65 21.09
N ASP A 644 27.94 1.67 19.99
CA ASP A 644 27.58 1.10 18.69
C ASP A 644 26.32 1.73 18.04
N SER A 645 25.83 2.88 18.53
CA SER A 645 24.74 3.64 17.89
C SER A 645 25.12 4.06 16.49
N THR A 646 24.19 3.96 15.54
CA THR A 646 24.41 4.29 14.14
C THR A 646 23.56 5.47 13.72
N SER A 647 24.07 6.29 12.80
CA SER A 647 23.27 7.28 12.12
C SER A 647 22.32 6.60 11.14
N LEU A 648 21.43 7.40 10.56
CA LEU A 648 20.81 7.05 9.29
C LEU A 648 21.87 6.75 8.21
N PRO A 649 21.59 5.82 7.28
CA PRO A 649 22.43 5.59 6.11
C PRO A 649 22.27 6.70 5.08
N VAL A 650 23.32 6.87 4.26
CA VAL A 650 23.34 7.74 3.08
C VAL A 650 23.87 6.93 1.91
N ASP A 651 23.12 6.96 0.81
CA ASP A 651 23.45 6.21 -0.40
C ASP A 651 24.35 7.03 -1.33
N ALA A 652 25.24 6.34 -2.04
CA ALA A 652 26.01 6.85 -3.17
C ALA A 652 26.17 5.73 -4.20
N SER A 653 26.30 6.06 -5.48
CA SER A 653 26.46 5.04 -6.53
C SER A 653 27.25 5.58 -7.70
N ALA A 654 28.07 4.73 -8.32
CA ALA A 654 28.77 5.05 -9.54
C ALA A 654 29.03 3.78 -10.35
N TYR A 655 29.14 3.92 -11.67
CA TYR A 655 29.72 2.90 -12.52
C TYR A 655 31.23 2.94 -12.35
N ALA A 656 31.87 1.79 -12.11
CA ALA A 656 33.33 1.74 -12.17
C ALA A 656 33.77 2.01 -13.61
N GLY A 657 34.65 2.99 -13.83
CA GLY A 657 35.03 3.45 -15.17
C GLY A 657 34.15 4.54 -15.78
N GLY A 658 33.03 4.90 -15.13
CA GLY A 658 31.96 5.71 -15.72
C GLY A 658 30.90 4.85 -16.41
N SER A 659 29.74 5.44 -16.71
CA SER A 659 28.63 4.73 -17.37
C SER A 659 29.10 4.12 -18.69
N PRO A 660 28.74 2.87 -19.00
CA PRO A 660 29.05 2.26 -20.29
C PRO A 660 28.16 2.82 -21.43
N VAL A 661 27.17 3.67 -21.13
CA VAL A 661 26.23 4.18 -22.12
C VAL A 661 26.59 5.63 -22.50
N PRO A 662 26.80 5.95 -23.79
CA PRO A 662 26.99 7.33 -24.24
C PRO A 662 25.80 8.24 -23.93
N ALA A 663 26.04 9.54 -23.72
CA ALA A 663 24.96 10.53 -23.73
C ALA A 663 24.33 10.65 -25.13
N ALA A 664 23.10 11.14 -25.20
CA ALA A 664 22.44 11.39 -26.47
C ALA A 664 23.17 12.50 -27.26
N PRO A 665 23.28 12.39 -28.61
CA PRO A 665 23.74 13.51 -29.43
C PRO A 665 22.83 14.73 -29.28
N GLU A 666 23.42 15.92 -29.30
CA GLU A 666 22.70 17.18 -29.07
C GLU A 666 22.44 17.96 -30.36
N ASN A 667 21.62 19.01 -30.26
CA ASN A 667 21.41 20.00 -31.33
C ASN A 667 20.97 19.43 -32.69
N LEU A 668 20.23 18.31 -32.69
CA LEU A 668 19.67 17.77 -33.93
C LEU A 668 18.81 18.84 -34.60
N SER A 669 19.17 19.13 -35.85
CA SER A 669 18.52 20.11 -36.70
C SER A 669 18.63 19.66 -38.15
N GLY A 670 17.76 20.20 -39.00
CA GLY A 670 17.80 19.82 -40.40
C GLY A 670 16.94 20.70 -41.28
N SER A 671 17.11 20.50 -42.58
CA SER A 671 16.32 21.16 -43.61
C SER A 671 16.05 20.18 -44.74
N ALA A 672 14.91 20.32 -45.40
CA ALA A 672 14.55 19.48 -46.53
C ALA A 672 14.48 20.27 -47.83
N THR A 673 14.74 19.57 -48.93
CA THR A 673 14.56 20.02 -50.30
C THR A 673 13.50 19.15 -50.98
N THR A 674 13.32 19.31 -52.29
CA THR A 674 12.39 18.48 -53.07
C THR A 674 12.81 17.01 -53.14
N THR A 675 14.07 16.66 -52.83
CA THR A 675 14.60 15.30 -52.97
C THR A 675 15.46 14.81 -51.80
N GLU A 676 15.82 15.69 -50.86
CA GLU A 676 16.80 15.38 -49.82
C GLU A 676 16.39 15.97 -48.47
N ALA A 677 16.69 15.26 -47.37
CA ALA A 677 16.70 15.80 -46.01
C ALA A 677 18.15 15.91 -45.53
N GLN A 678 18.58 17.12 -45.15
CA GLN A 678 19.91 17.40 -44.61
C GLN A 678 19.81 17.56 -43.11
N LEU A 679 20.56 16.73 -42.38
CA LEU A 679 20.58 16.66 -40.92
C LEU A 679 21.95 17.13 -40.42
N SER A 680 21.95 17.78 -39.26
CA SER A 680 23.15 18.12 -38.48
C SER A 680 22.88 17.99 -36.99
N TRP A 681 23.89 17.57 -36.23
CA TRP A 681 23.81 17.40 -34.77
C TRP A 681 25.18 17.74 -34.15
N SER A 682 25.35 17.46 -32.85
CA SER A 682 26.64 17.48 -32.17
C SER A 682 26.84 16.15 -31.47
N ASP A 683 28.00 15.54 -31.68
CA ASP A 683 28.33 14.27 -31.01
C ASP A 683 28.43 14.49 -29.49
N PRO A 684 28.06 13.49 -28.67
CA PRO A 684 28.19 13.60 -27.23
C PRO A 684 29.65 13.70 -26.80
N ALA A 685 29.92 14.48 -25.76
CA ALA A 685 31.25 14.57 -25.12
C ALA A 685 31.33 13.78 -23.81
N THR A 686 30.21 13.23 -23.35
CA THR A 686 30.06 12.55 -22.07
C THR A 686 29.27 11.26 -22.21
N GLN A 687 29.45 10.36 -21.27
CA GLN A 687 28.54 9.24 -21.00
C GLN A 687 27.23 9.75 -20.41
N SER A 688 26.25 8.87 -20.25
CA SER A 688 24.91 9.17 -19.75
C SER A 688 24.88 9.69 -18.32
N ASP A 689 25.91 9.42 -17.53
CA ASP A 689 26.10 9.92 -16.15
C ASP A 689 26.91 11.23 -16.08
N GLY A 690 27.29 11.79 -17.23
CA GLY A 690 28.08 13.02 -17.34
C GLY A 690 29.59 12.83 -17.20
N THR A 691 30.08 11.60 -16.99
CA THR A 691 31.52 11.30 -17.06
C THR A 691 32.03 11.48 -18.49
N PRO A 692 33.32 11.78 -18.72
CA PRO A 692 33.85 11.97 -20.07
C PRO A 692 33.69 10.71 -20.94
N LEU A 693 33.24 10.89 -22.18
CA LEU A 693 33.15 9.82 -23.18
C LEU A 693 34.51 9.64 -23.87
N ASP A 694 35.02 8.41 -23.96
CA ASP A 694 36.30 8.11 -24.59
C ASP A 694 36.26 7.00 -25.65
N ASP A 695 35.10 6.40 -25.88
CA ASP A 695 34.93 5.16 -26.63
C ASP A 695 33.81 5.16 -27.69
N LEU A 696 33.28 6.33 -28.06
CA LEU A 696 32.27 6.49 -29.12
C LEU A 696 32.69 5.80 -30.45
N ASP A 697 31.88 4.85 -30.93
CA ASP A 697 32.14 4.08 -32.18
C ASP A 697 31.43 4.67 -33.40
N HIS A 698 30.14 5.02 -33.28
CA HIS A 698 29.36 5.62 -34.37
C HIS A 698 28.07 6.31 -33.89
N ILE A 699 27.45 7.08 -34.79
CA ILE A 699 26.11 7.65 -34.63
C ILE A 699 25.13 6.92 -35.53
N ASN A 700 24.02 6.42 -34.99
CA ASN A 700 22.91 5.91 -35.79
C ASN A 700 21.95 7.05 -36.15
N ILE A 701 21.48 7.04 -37.40
CA ILE A 701 20.46 7.95 -37.91
C ILE A 701 19.17 7.16 -38.11
N TYR A 702 18.12 7.57 -37.41
CA TYR A 702 16.79 6.99 -37.49
C TYR A 702 15.90 7.82 -38.41
N ARG A 703 15.07 7.14 -39.19
CA ARG A 703 13.94 7.71 -39.94
C ARG A 703 12.69 6.91 -39.62
N ASN A 704 11.65 7.56 -39.10
CA ASN A 704 10.40 6.95 -38.65
C ASN A 704 10.64 5.73 -37.72
N GLY A 705 11.60 5.87 -36.80
CA GLY A 705 11.96 4.82 -35.84
C GLY A 705 12.83 3.68 -36.40
N VAL A 706 13.31 3.76 -37.64
CA VAL A 706 14.19 2.74 -38.26
C VAL A 706 15.56 3.32 -38.58
N VAL A 707 16.65 2.62 -38.22
CA VAL A 707 18.01 3.02 -38.59
C VAL A 707 18.17 3.00 -40.12
N VAL A 708 18.47 4.16 -40.70
CA VAL A 708 18.71 4.33 -42.14
C VAL A 708 20.18 4.43 -42.50
N ALA A 709 21.02 4.86 -41.56
CA ALA A 709 22.47 4.94 -41.72
C ALA A 709 23.17 4.98 -40.37
N SER A 710 24.47 4.67 -40.38
CA SER A 710 25.39 4.88 -39.26
C SER A 710 26.61 5.64 -39.79
N VAL A 711 27.08 6.64 -39.06
CA VAL A 711 28.24 7.46 -39.46
C VAL A 711 29.31 7.46 -38.38
N ALA A 712 30.57 7.62 -38.80
CA ALA A 712 31.71 7.63 -37.89
C ALA A 712 31.72 8.90 -37.00
N PRO A 713 32.31 8.83 -35.80
CA PRO A 713 32.44 9.95 -34.88
C PRO A 713 33.10 11.17 -35.55
N GLY A 714 32.63 12.36 -35.22
CA GLY A 714 32.96 13.64 -35.84
C GLY A 714 32.27 13.90 -37.18
N THR A 715 31.45 12.95 -37.67
CA THR A 715 30.63 13.15 -38.88
C THR A 715 29.24 13.67 -38.47
N GLU A 716 29.20 14.91 -38.00
CA GLU A 716 28.02 15.57 -37.41
C GLU A 716 26.96 16.04 -38.43
N THR A 717 26.96 15.44 -39.63
CA THR A 717 26.00 15.76 -40.69
C THR A 717 25.67 14.51 -41.50
N TYR A 718 24.42 14.42 -41.96
CA TYR A 718 23.96 13.35 -42.85
C TYR A 718 22.96 13.90 -43.86
N THR A 719 22.99 13.38 -45.09
CA THR A 719 21.98 13.70 -46.12
C THR A 719 21.24 12.43 -46.47
N ASP A 720 19.94 12.41 -46.17
CA ASP A 720 19.04 11.35 -46.57
C ASP A 720 18.32 11.71 -47.87
N THR A 721 17.96 10.70 -48.66
CA THR A 721 17.23 10.84 -49.93
C THR A 721 15.95 9.99 -49.93
N PRO A 722 14.99 10.27 -49.02
CA PRO A 722 13.74 9.53 -48.99
C PRO A 722 12.84 9.87 -50.20
N PRO A 723 11.82 9.06 -50.48
CA PRO A 723 10.78 9.41 -51.44
C PRO A 723 10.18 10.81 -51.17
N ALA A 724 9.97 11.57 -52.24
CA ALA A 724 9.33 12.88 -52.14
C ALA A 724 7.82 12.76 -51.88
N GLY A 725 7.24 13.76 -51.19
CA GLY A 725 5.81 13.88 -50.89
C GLY A 725 5.39 13.47 -49.47
N PHE A 726 6.34 13.26 -48.55
CA PHE A 726 6.06 12.79 -47.20
C PHE A 726 6.87 13.55 -46.14
N THR A 727 6.32 13.61 -44.93
CA THR A 727 7.03 14.02 -43.72
C THR A 727 7.73 12.82 -43.11
N TYR A 728 8.97 13.02 -42.67
CA TYR A 728 9.79 12.00 -42.02
C TYR A 728 10.28 12.51 -40.68
N ASP A 729 10.15 11.67 -39.65
CA ASP A 729 10.70 11.93 -38.32
C ASP A 729 12.12 11.40 -38.26
N TYR A 730 13.07 12.28 -37.95
CA TYR A 730 14.47 11.94 -37.78
C TYR A 730 14.91 12.07 -36.33
N ALA A 731 15.71 11.12 -35.90
CA ALA A 731 16.42 11.13 -34.62
C ALA A 731 17.82 10.56 -34.80
N VAL A 732 18.72 10.84 -33.86
CA VAL A 732 20.07 10.25 -33.84
C VAL A 732 20.40 9.71 -32.45
N THR A 733 21.20 8.65 -32.39
CA THR A 733 21.75 8.06 -31.16
C THR A 733 23.25 7.86 -31.31
N ALA A 734 23.96 7.82 -30.20
CA ALA A 734 25.37 7.49 -30.12
C ALA A 734 25.56 6.03 -29.69
N VAL A 735 26.54 5.36 -30.27
CA VAL A 735 26.87 3.95 -29.96
C VAL A 735 28.36 3.87 -29.62
N ASP A 736 28.68 3.20 -28.53
CA ASP A 736 30.06 2.96 -28.08
C ASP A 736 30.76 1.83 -28.89
N ASN A 737 32.03 1.57 -28.55
CA ASN A 737 32.83 0.48 -29.14
C ASN A 737 32.87 -0.80 -28.29
N GLU A 738 32.01 -0.91 -27.28
CA GLU A 738 32.01 -2.03 -26.34
C GLU A 738 31.42 -3.31 -26.97
N THR A 739 31.51 -4.43 -26.24
CA THR A 739 30.91 -5.71 -26.67
C THR A 739 30.19 -6.39 -25.50
N PRO A 740 28.86 -6.39 -25.48
CA PRO A 740 27.94 -5.83 -26.48
C PRO A 740 27.99 -4.28 -26.52
N PRO A 741 27.72 -3.65 -27.67
CA PRO A 741 27.71 -2.20 -27.75
C PRO A 741 26.50 -1.61 -27.02
N ASN A 742 26.66 -0.47 -26.37
CA ASN A 742 25.57 0.29 -25.77
C ASN A 742 25.18 1.49 -26.65
N GLU A 743 23.87 1.71 -26.78
CA GLU A 743 23.30 2.79 -27.58
C GLU A 743 22.62 3.81 -26.65
N SER A 744 22.89 5.08 -26.87
CA SER A 744 22.34 6.19 -26.10
C SER A 744 20.82 6.29 -26.26
N ALA A 745 20.18 7.07 -25.39
CA ALA A 745 18.86 7.61 -25.70
C ALA A 745 18.88 8.39 -27.03
N ALA A 746 17.73 8.44 -27.72
CA ALA A 746 17.58 9.22 -28.93
C ALA A 746 17.59 10.72 -28.63
N SER A 747 18.16 11.51 -29.54
CA SER A 747 18.01 12.96 -29.52
C SER A 747 16.54 13.37 -29.73
N ASN A 748 16.24 14.64 -29.43
CA ASN A 748 14.94 15.22 -29.76
C ASN A 748 14.67 15.06 -31.26
N SER A 749 13.54 14.46 -31.60
CA SER A 749 13.20 14.20 -33.00
C SER A 749 12.85 15.49 -33.74
N ILE A 750 13.17 15.52 -35.04
CA ILE A 750 12.74 16.58 -35.95
C ILE A 750 11.92 15.99 -37.10
N ALA A 751 10.83 16.65 -37.46
CA ALA A 751 10.01 16.28 -38.61
C ALA A 751 10.45 17.12 -39.83
N LEU A 752 10.73 16.46 -40.96
CA LEU A 752 11.12 17.11 -42.20
C LEU A 752 10.29 16.60 -43.37
N PHE A 753 9.57 17.51 -44.06
CA PHE A 753 8.88 17.19 -45.30
C PHE A 753 9.83 17.27 -46.50
N VAL A 754 10.01 16.15 -47.20
CA VAL A 754 10.82 16.08 -48.42
C VAL A 754 9.89 16.08 -49.62
N GLY A 755 9.92 17.12 -50.46
CA GLY A 755 9.08 17.22 -51.65
C GLY A 755 8.70 18.66 -52.03
N ASP A 756 7.95 18.79 -53.13
CA ASP A 756 7.24 20.03 -53.47
C ASP A 756 5.99 20.18 -52.59
N THR A 757 5.48 21.40 -52.43
CA THR A 757 4.23 21.66 -51.70
C THR A 757 3.10 20.76 -52.24
N PRO A 758 2.42 19.97 -51.38
CA PRO A 758 1.39 19.04 -51.83
C PRO A 758 0.11 19.75 -52.28
N ASN A 759 -0.66 19.08 -53.15
CA ASN A 759 -1.91 19.59 -53.73
C ASN A 759 -3.02 19.61 -52.68
N PHE A 760 -3.06 18.66 -51.75
CA PHE A 760 -4.08 18.55 -50.72
C PHE A 760 -3.47 18.56 -49.33
N LEU A 761 -4.17 19.15 -48.37
CA LEU A 761 -3.81 19.11 -46.94
C LEU A 761 -4.90 18.37 -46.19
N VAL A 762 -4.54 17.40 -45.34
CA VAL A 762 -5.40 16.70 -44.40
C VAL A 762 -4.95 17.09 -43.00
N TRP A 763 -5.78 17.85 -42.32
CA TRP A 763 -5.50 18.37 -40.99
C TRP A 763 -6.29 17.60 -39.94
N VAL A 764 -5.60 16.92 -39.03
CA VAL A 764 -6.22 16.13 -37.94
C VAL A 764 -6.26 16.88 -36.60
N GLY A 765 -5.74 18.11 -36.55
CA GLY A 765 -5.63 18.91 -35.32
C GLY A 765 -4.50 18.46 -34.38
N PRO A 766 -4.02 19.33 -33.48
CA PRO A 766 -2.96 19.01 -32.52
C PRO A 766 -3.38 18.01 -31.43
N ASP A 767 -4.68 17.92 -31.14
CA ASP A 767 -5.26 17.05 -30.09
C ASP A 767 -5.98 15.82 -30.69
N ALA A 768 -5.52 15.32 -31.84
CA ALA A 768 -6.17 14.21 -32.55
C ALA A 768 -6.28 12.95 -31.67
N THR A 769 -7.48 12.37 -31.56
CA THR A 769 -7.65 11.04 -30.95
C THR A 769 -7.19 9.95 -31.92
N ALA A 770 -7.05 8.71 -31.44
CA ALA A 770 -6.70 7.56 -32.28
C ALA A 770 -7.65 7.42 -33.48
N GLU A 771 -8.94 7.70 -33.29
CA GLU A 771 -9.96 7.63 -34.33
C GLU A 771 -9.80 8.75 -35.38
N SER A 772 -9.51 9.99 -34.97
CA SER A 772 -9.24 11.09 -35.91
C SER A 772 -7.96 10.86 -36.72
N ALA A 773 -6.94 10.26 -36.10
CA ALA A 773 -5.73 9.84 -36.79
C ALA A 773 -6.03 8.74 -37.83
N GLU A 774 -6.84 7.73 -37.48
CA GLU A 774 -7.26 6.68 -38.42
C GLU A 774 -8.07 7.24 -39.62
N SER A 775 -8.97 8.20 -39.37
CA SER A 775 -9.72 8.88 -40.44
C SER A 775 -8.80 9.72 -41.33
N GLY A 776 -7.86 10.46 -40.74
CA GLY A 776 -6.84 11.22 -41.45
C GLY A 776 -5.97 10.30 -42.35
N ASP A 777 -5.50 9.18 -41.80
CA ASP A 777 -4.74 8.15 -42.51
C ASP A 777 -5.55 7.54 -43.66
N SER A 778 -6.84 7.30 -43.47
CA SER A 778 -7.73 6.74 -44.50
C SER A 778 -7.95 7.71 -45.67
N ILE A 779 -8.16 9.00 -45.37
CA ILE A 779 -8.27 10.06 -46.38
C ILE A 779 -6.96 10.24 -47.12
N PHE A 780 -5.85 10.34 -46.38
CA PHE A 780 -4.50 10.43 -46.92
C PHE A 780 -4.21 9.27 -47.87
N THR A 781 -4.42 8.04 -47.41
CA THR A 781 -4.21 6.82 -48.21
C THR A 781 -5.05 6.82 -49.48
N SER A 782 -6.31 7.27 -49.39
CA SER A 782 -7.23 7.30 -50.53
C SER A 782 -6.83 8.34 -51.58
N LEU A 783 -6.41 9.53 -51.17
CA LEU A 783 -5.94 10.59 -52.07
C LEU A 783 -4.61 10.20 -52.74
N VAL A 784 -3.66 9.67 -51.96
CA VAL A 784 -2.40 9.13 -52.49
C VAL A 784 -2.64 8.00 -53.48
N ALA A 785 -3.59 7.09 -53.21
CA ALA A 785 -3.94 6.01 -54.14
C ALA A 785 -4.55 6.52 -55.46
N ASN A 786 -5.13 7.72 -55.48
CA ASN A 786 -5.62 8.39 -56.68
C ASN A 786 -4.54 9.21 -57.42
N GLY A 787 -3.31 9.23 -56.91
CA GLY A 787 -2.18 9.92 -57.51
C GLY A 787 -2.04 11.39 -57.13
N GLU A 788 -2.74 11.83 -56.08
CA GLU A 788 -2.63 13.19 -55.54
C GLU A 788 -1.44 13.32 -54.58
N SER A 789 -0.82 14.50 -54.52
CA SER A 789 0.16 14.83 -53.46
C SER A 789 -0.57 15.40 -52.25
N VAL A 790 -0.32 14.84 -51.07
CA VAL A 790 -1.11 15.11 -49.87
C VAL A 790 -0.18 15.33 -48.68
N LEU A 791 -0.43 16.36 -47.88
CA LEU A 791 0.12 16.51 -46.54
C LEU A 791 -0.90 16.01 -45.53
N LEU A 792 -0.57 15.01 -44.72
CA LEU A 792 -1.28 14.72 -43.47
C LEU A 792 -0.50 15.36 -42.33
N THR A 793 -1.15 16.24 -41.57
CA THR A 793 -0.49 17.03 -40.51
C THR A 793 -1.44 17.36 -39.37
N ASN A 794 -0.88 17.58 -38.17
CA ASN A 794 -1.59 18.17 -37.04
C ASN A 794 -1.45 19.71 -36.99
N ASN A 795 -0.60 20.29 -37.83
CA ASN A 795 -0.35 21.73 -37.95
C ASN A 795 -0.86 22.28 -39.28
N LEU A 796 -1.94 23.06 -39.24
CA LEU A 796 -2.57 23.63 -40.45
C LEU A 796 -1.61 24.55 -41.25
N PHE A 797 -0.58 25.10 -40.61
CA PHE A 797 0.34 26.06 -41.18
C PHE A 797 1.71 25.49 -41.55
N GLU A 798 1.80 24.17 -41.77
CA GLU A 798 3.04 23.48 -42.11
C GLU A 798 3.83 24.15 -43.24
N PHE A 799 3.15 24.66 -44.26
CA PHE A 799 3.75 25.40 -45.38
C PHE A 799 3.45 26.91 -45.35
N GLY A 800 3.19 27.45 -44.16
CA GLY A 800 2.80 28.83 -43.93
C GLY A 800 1.29 29.04 -43.89
N SER A 801 0.87 30.29 -43.64
CA SER A 801 -0.54 30.64 -43.44
C SER A 801 -1.36 30.83 -44.71
N ASP A 802 -0.74 30.73 -45.88
CA ASP A 802 -1.43 30.86 -47.17
C ASP A 802 -1.94 29.49 -47.63
N LEU A 803 -3.18 29.16 -47.25
CA LEU A 803 -3.82 27.91 -47.65
C LEU A 803 -4.22 27.89 -49.14
N SER A 804 -4.14 29.02 -49.87
CA SER A 804 -4.48 29.07 -51.30
C SER A 804 -3.54 28.26 -52.19
N ILE A 805 -2.41 27.82 -51.62
CA ILE A 805 -1.46 26.91 -52.26
C ILE A 805 -2.03 25.49 -52.43
N TYR A 806 -3.07 25.11 -51.68
CA TYR A 806 -3.71 23.81 -51.77
C TYR A 806 -4.93 23.84 -52.69
N GLU A 807 -5.11 22.78 -53.48
CA GLU A 807 -6.31 22.50 -54.27
C GLU A 807 -7.52 22.11 -53.39
N GLY A 808 -7.26 21.55 -52.21
CA GLY A 808 -8.27 21.28 -51.20
C GLY A 808 -7.70 21.02 -49.81
N VAL A 809 -8.46 21.39 -48.78
CA VAL A 809 -8.12 21.16 -47.36
C VAL A 809 -9.18 20.26 -46.73
N PHE A 810 -8.76 19.12 -46.19
CA PHE A 810 -9.57 18.22 -45.38
C PHE A 810 -9.35 18.59 -43.91
N VAL A 811 -10.44 18.81 -43.18
CA VAL A 811 -10.43 19.09 -41.74
C VAL A 811 -11.09 17.91 -41.05
N VAL A 812 -10.35 17.25 -40.16
CA VAL A 812 -10.71 15.98 -39.53
C VAL A 812 -10.56 16.14 -38.03
N LEU A 813 -11.62 16.59 -37.35
CA LEU A 813 -11.57 16.98 -35.93
C LEU A 813 -12.42 16.06 -35.02
N GLY A 814 -12.96 14.95 -35.53
CA GLY A 814 -13.59 13.87 -34.76
C GLY A 814 -15.13 13.75 -34.87
N ILE A 815 -15.69 12.58 -34.52
CA ILE A 815 -17.12 12.22 -34.77
C ILE A 815 -18.02 12.28 -33.49
N PHE A 816 -17.46 12.27 -32.27
CA PHE A 816 -18.23 12.37 -31.01
C PHE A 816 -17.53 13.28 -29.97
N SER A 817 -18.32 13.93 -29.10
CA SER A 817 -18.12 15.07 -28.17
C SER A 817 -16.73 15.63 -27.75
N ASN A 818 -15.68 15.43 -28.54
CA ASN A 818 -14.38 16.07 -28.38
C ASN A 818 -14.32 17.24 -29.37
N ASN A 819 -14.94 18.36 -29.00
CA ASN A 819 -14.91 19.56 -29.82
C ASN A 819 -13.51 20.19 -29.75
N HIS A 820 -12.64 19.97 -30.75
CA HIS A 820 -11.59 20.95 -31.00
C HIS A 820 -12.27 22.26 -31.44
N VAL A 821 -12.34 23.23 -30.53
CA VAL A 821 -13.02 24.52 -30.76
C VAL A 821 -12.00 25.51 -31.27
N ILE A 822 -12.13 25.93 -32.53
CA ILE A 822 -11.37 27.06 -33.07
C ILE A 822 -11.98 28.36 -32.54
N GLY A 823 -11.41 28.89 -31.48
CA GLY A 823 -11.82 30.11 -30.79
C GLY A 823 -11.49 31.39 -31.54
N SER A 824 -11.96 32.53 -31.02
CA SER A 824 -11.79 33.86 -31.64
C SER A 824 -10.36 34.40 -31.64
N GLY A 825 -9.43 33.71 -30.95
CA GLY A 825 -8.00 34.00 -30.93
C GLY A 825 -7.16 33.05 -31.79
N ASP A 826 -7.76 32.01 -32.36
CA ASP A 826 -7.02 30.93 -33.01
C ASP A 826 -6.78 31.27 -34.49
N PRO A 827 -5.52 31.17 -34.97
CA PRO A 827 -5.17 31.56 -36.32
C PRO A 827 -5.83 30.71 -37.42
N GLU A 828 -6.23 29.48 -37.11
CA GLU A 828 -6.78 28.47 -38.04
C GLU A 828 -8.12 28.90 -38.64
N GLY A 829 -9.00 29.49 -37.82
CA GLY A 829 -10.35 29.89 -38.24
C GLY A 829 -10.34 30.96 -39.35
N PRO A 830 -9.67 32.10 -39.13
CA PRO A 830 -9.51 33.13 -40.15
C PRO A 830 -8.81 32.62 -41.43
N ALA A 831 -7.86 31.68 -41.30
CA ALA A 831 -7.15 31.12 -42.46
C ALA A 831 -8.07 30.24 -43.32
N LEU A 832 -8.87 29.36 -42.70
CA LEU A 832 -9.86 28.53 -43.38
C LEU A 832 -10.96 29.39 -44.02
N ASP A 833 -11.44 30.43 -43.34
CA ASP A 833 -12.43 31.37 -43.89
C ASP A 833 -11.88 32.14 -45.10
N ALA A 834 -10.64 32.64 -45.02
CA ALA A 834 -9.98 33.32 -46.13
C ALA A 834 -9.79 32.39 -47.34
N TYR A 835 -9.41 31.13 -47.10
CA TYR A 835 -9.27 30.11 -48.15
C TYR A 835 -10.61 29.84 -48.85
N LEU A 836 -11.67 29.63 -48.07
CA LEU A 836 -13.02 29.39 -48.60
C LEU A 836 -13.57 30.61 -49.35
N ALA A 837 -13.39 31.83 -48.81
CA ALA A 837 -13.79 33.07 -49.45
C ALA A 837 -13.02 33.34 -50.77
N GLY A 838 -11.78 32.86 -50.85
CA GLY A 838 -10.95 32.86 -52.06
C GLY A 838 -11.38 31.84 -53.12
N GLY A 839 -12.35 30.98 -52.83
CA GLY A 839 -12.85 29.92 -53.72
C GLY A 839 -12.16 28.56 -53.54
N GLY A 840 -11.40 28.37 -52.47
CA GLY A 840 -10.82 27.08 -52.08
C GLY A 840 -11.86 26.06 -51.63
N ASN A 841 -11.51 24.78 -51.64
CA ASN A 841 -12.42 23.70 -51.27
C ASN A 841 -12.04 23.14 -49.89
N ILE A 842 -12.97 23.22 -48.93
CA ILE A 842 -12.83 22.58 -47.62
C ILE A 842 -13.72 21.34 -47.57
N TYR A 843 -13.14 20.22 -47.17
CA TYR A 843 -13.81 18.94 -46.97
C TYR A 843 -13.81 18.62 -45.48
N LEU A 844 -15.00 18.32 -44.94
CA LEU A 844 -15.18 18.05 -43.52
C LEU A 844 -15.55 16.58 -43.31
N GLU A 845 -15.13 15.99 -42.20
CA GLU A 845 -15.55 14.66 -41.79
C GLU A 845 -17.07 14.64 -41.46
N GLY A 846 -17.72 13.48 -41.57
CA GLY A 846 -19.16 13.36 -41.34
C GLY A 846 -19.54 13.58 -39.87
N GLY A 847 -20.12 14.74 -39.56
CA GLY A 847 -20.45 15.17 -38.19
C GLY A 847 -19.86 16.54 -37.85
N ASP A 848 -18.88 16.99 -38.63
CA ASP A 848 -18.30 18.32 -38.53
C ASP A 848 -19.22 19.37 -39.17
N CYS A 849 -19.36 20.52 -38.52
CA CYS A 849 -20.15 21.64 -39.05
C CYS A 849 -19.45 22.99 -38.85
N PHE A 850 -19.76 23.96 -39.72
CA PHE A 850 -19.25 25.32 -39.64
C PHE A 850 -20.38 26.26 -39.21
N ASN A 851 -20.36 26.78 -37.99
CA ASN A 851 -21.38 27.76 -37.55
C ASN A 851 -20.79 28.93 -36.74
N TYR A 852 -21.28 30.13 -37.01
CA TYR A 852 -20.89 31.35 -36.29
C TYR A 852 -21.72 31.49 -35.02
N ASP A 853 -21.08 31.47 -33.84
CA ASP A 853 -21.76 31.68 -32.56
C ASP A 853 -21.73 33.17 -32.14
N PRO A 854 -22.88 33.87 -32.19
CA PRO A 854 -22.94 35.28 -31.86
C PRO A 854 -22.81 35.59 -30.35
N GLU A 855 -22.86 34.60 -29.44
CA GLU A 855 -22.73 34.82 -27.99
C GLU A 855 -21.27 34.83 -27.49
N VAL A 856 -20.39 34.06 -28.14
CA VAL A 856 -18.96 33.92 -27.74
C VAL A 856 -17.99 34.63 -28.69
N GLY A 857 -18.47 35.09 -29.85
CA GLY A 857 -17.65 35.81 -30.83
C GLY A 857 -16.63 34.94 -31.56
N GLY A 858 -16.84 33.63 -31.61
CA GLY A 858 -16.03 32.64 -32.32
C GLY A 858 -16.91 31.59 -33.03
N TYR A 859 -16.30 30.75 -33.87
CA TYR A 859 -17.02 29.69 -34.58
C TYR A 859 -17.21 28.49 -33.64
N GLN A 860 -18.46 28.05 -33.43
CA GLN A 860 -18.73 26.78 -32.73
C GLN A 860 -18.97 25.68 -33.76
N ILE A 861 -18.13 24.65 -33.72
CA ILE A 861 -18.40 23.36 -34.34
C ILE A 861 -19.25 22.57 -33.33
N ARG A 862 -20.55 22.39 -33.61
CA ARG A 862 -21.52 21.65 -32.77
C ARG A 862 -22.54 20.96 -33.68
N PRO A 863 -22.96 19.72 -33.38
CA PRO A 863 -23.24 18.64 -34.34
C PRO A 863 -24.10 18.96 -35.55
#